data_AF-A0A286RE45-F1
#
_entry.id   AF-A0A286RE45-F1
#
_cell.length_a   1.000
_cell.length_b   1.000
_cell.length_c   1.000
_cell.angle_alpha   90.00
_cell.angle_beta   90.00
_cell.angle_gamma   90.00
#
_symmetry.space_group_name_H-M   'P 1'
#
loop_
_entity.id
_entity.type
_entity.pdbx_description
1 polymer ?
#
loop_
_entity_poly.entity_id
_entity_poly.type
_entity_poly.pdbx_seq_one_letter_code
_entity_poly.pdbx_strand_id
1 'polypeptide(L)'
;MVQHAWRSPSQGFGGGLTVRFSPRPRLLWSLVGAVFLSTCWATGARAEQVQASPGTWKPGPLLQKMLAGPLSNVEEIVFAVRVPGRDHWYVTFGNYSDDSQYPRALGFKFEDGVYWGYGEGGRLCALNLRTGAVRVLLDDPRGGVRDPQVHYDGQKILFSYRKGGTHPFHLYEINVDGTGLRQLTDGPDDDIEPTYCPDGSIIFCSSRCRRFVNCWYTRVAVLYRCDADGKNIRPLSSNNDHDNTPWMLPDGRVLYMRWEYVDRSQVHFHHLWTMNPDGTFQTVFFGNMYGGVAMLDAKPIPNTNKVVVSWSPGHGRPEHLGPVAIVDPSLGPDNQAAVKILGKGRDWKDPYPISEDCFLVAHPRGLFIMDGEGNSELIYELPPEERTKFQCHEPRPIVSRPRERVLASRVDLSKPTGTLILEDIYTGRNMAGVPRGTIKKLLVLKQLPKPVNFSGGMEPLTIGGSFTLAEVVGEVPVEPDGSAHFEVPALQSLFFVALDENDISVKRMHSFVTLQPGEVTSCVGCHEVRTHSPHVVRTDLMALRRPADKIQPILDVPKVLDFPRDIQPILDRHCVACHNPDRREGKIDLTGDHTARYSISYWTIRVHNLVSDGRNEPRGNRPPYSYGSAASRLMKLVDGSHYGVKLSPFELKTLRLWIDTSACYPGTYAALGCGYYPVNLPWGDLGQRCGSCHIKEVTTPEGPTKTPVFNGGFPGALEPLCNLDRPEKSFILRAPLAKSAGGLEACGQAVFADTNDPVYQKTLAAIVDAQRRLQEGKRFDMPGFRPNRHYIREMQRFGFLPKDLGPNDPIDYYKVDREYWDSFLYQPLNTAGLATKE
;
A
#
# COMPACT_ATOMS: atom_id res chain seq x y z
N MET A 1 12.14 28.00 -2.50
CA MET A 1 10.68 27.73 -2.56
C MET A 1 10.40 26.23 -2.46
N VAL A 2 10.81 25.59 -1.36
CA VAL A 2 10.47 24.21 -0.98
C VAL A 2 10.25 24.26 0.53
N GLN A 3 9.01 24.45 0.96
CA GLN A 3 8.65 24.47 2.39
C GLN A 3 7.22 23.97 2.69
N HIS A 4 6.57 23.29 1.73
CA HIS A 4 5.22 22.76 1.94
C HIS A 4 5.13 21.28 1.53
N ALA A 5 5.76 20.44 2.33
CA ALA A 5 5.35 19.07 2.57
C ALA A 5 5.71 18.79 4.03
N TRP A 6 4.80 18.19 4.80
CA TRP A 6 4.90 17.99 6.26
C TRP A 6 4.50 19.19 7.12
N ARG A 7 3.24 19.62 7.01
CA ARG A 7 2.50 20.06 8.22
C ARG A 7 1.56 18.92 8.60
N SER A 8 1.84 18.30 9.75
CA SER A 8 0.82 17.60 10.54
C SER A 8 -0.35 18.58 10.78
N PRO A 9 -1.62 18.20 10.58
CA PRO A 9 -2.73 19.02 11.03
C PRO A 9 -2.89 18.82 12.54
N SER A 10 -2.03 19.45 13.33
CA SER A 10 -2.37 19.82 14.70
C SER A 10 -3.12 21.16 14.63
N GLN A 11 -4.45 21.13 14.65
CA GLN A 11 -5.25 22.29 15.04
C GLN A 11 -6.16 21.94 16.22
N GLY A 12 -5.74 22.46 17.38
CA GLY A 12 -6.52 23.03 18.47
C GLY A 12 -7.95 22.57 18.71
N PHE A 13 -8.12 21.79 19.79
CA PHE A 13 -9.23 22.01 20.70
C PHE A 13 -8.65 22.34 22.09
N GLY A 14 -8.73 23.62 22.45
CA GLY A 14 -8.50 24.07 23.81
C GLY A 14 -9.71 23.70 24.67
N GLY A 15 -9.48 22.92 25.71
CA GLY A 15 -10.44 22.56 26.74
C GLY A 15 -9.70 21.89 27.88
N GLY A 16 -9.11 22.70 28.77
CA GLY A 16 -8.32 22.22 29.88
C GLY A 16 -9.16 21.46 30.91
N LEU A 17 -8.73 20.25 31.25
CA LEU A 17 -8.99 19.65 32.55
C LEU A 17 -7.67 19.04 33.05
N THR A 18 -7.05 19.72 34.01
CA THR A 18 -5.88 19.26 34.74
C THR A 18 -6.27 18.13 35.70
N VAL A 19 -5.84 16.90 35.43
CA VAL A 19 -5.91 15.80 36.40
C VAL A 19 -4.54 15.67 37.07
N ARG A 20 -4.47 16.05 38.34
CA ARG A 20 -3.30 15.82 39.22
C ARG A 20 -3.23 14.34 39.60
N PHE A 21 -2.10 13.69 39.33
CA PHE A 21 -1.76 12.40 39.94
C PHE A 21 -1.16 12.62 41.34
N SER A 22 -1.71 11.95 42.35
CA SER A 22 -1.07 11.74 43.65
C SER A 22 -0.64 10.27 43.77
N PRO A 23 0.53 9.95 44.36
CA PRO A 23 0.97 8.57 44.53
C PRO A 23 0.76 8.11 45.98
N ARG A 24 0.15 6.94 46.21
CA ARG A 24 0.22 6.22 47.51
C ARG A 24 0.06 4.69 47.36
N PRO A 25 0.52 3.90 48.36
CA PRO A 25 1.47 2.81 48.12
C PRO A 25 0.94 1.37 48.34
N ARG A 26 1.84 0.42 48.03
CA ARG A 26 1.84 -1.03 48.23
C ARG A 26 1.18 -1.53 49.53
N LEU A 27 0.50 -2.68 49.45
CA LEU A 27 0.42 -3.68 50.52
C LEU A 27 0.14 -5.10 49.99
N LEU A 28 0.47 -6.05 50.87
CA LEU A 28 0.92 -7.43 50.63
C LEU A 28 -0.15 -8.48 50.26
N TRP A 29 0.39 -9.58 49.73
CA TRP A 29 -0.18 -10.90 49.44
C TRP A 29 -0.89 -11.60 50.61
N SER A 30 -1.86 -12.48 50.27
CA SER A 30 -2.13 -13.76 50.96
C SER A 30 -2.94 -14.71 50.06
N LEU A 31 -2.57 -15.99 50.08
CA LEU A 31 -3.11 -17.13 49.32
C LEU A 31 -4.55 -17.51 49.70
N VAL A 32 -5.28 -18.20 48.79
CA VAL A 32 -5.78 -19.60 48.92
C VAL A 32 -6.26 -20.06 47.54
N GLY A 33 -5.86 -21.26 47.10
CA GLY A 33 -6.29 -21.87 45.84
C GLY A 33 -7.42 -22.89 46.00
N ALA A 34 -8.05 -23.27 44.88
CA ALA A 34 -8.54 -24.62 44.61
C ALA A 34 -9.11 -24.73 43.17
N VAL A 35 -8.53 -25.68 42.42
CA VAL A 35 -9.17 -26.66 41.52
C VAL A 35 -10.37 -26.23 40.67
N PHE A 36 -10.22 -26.29 39.34
CA PHE A 36 -11.32 -26.74 38.48
C PHE A 36 -10.83 -27.72 37.41
N LEU A 37 -11.48 -28.89 37.41
CA LEU A 37 -11.32 -29.97 36.45
C LEU A 37 -11.87 -29.61 35.07
N SER A 38 -11.27 -30.27 34.09
CA SER A 38 -11.75 -30.51 32.74
C SER A 38 -13.20 -31.01 32.66
N THR A 39 -14.00 -30.40 31.78
CA THR A 39 -14.97 -31.13 30.95
C THR A 39 -15.25 -30.34 29.67
N CYS A 40 -14.82 -30.91 28.53
CA CYS A 40 -15.34 -30.56 27.22
C CYS A 40 -16.79 -31.06 27.11
N TRP A 41 -17.70 -30.19 26.71
CA TRP A 41 -18.99 -30.58 26.14
C TRP A 41 -19.29 -29.72 24.92
N ALA A 42 -19.55 -30.41 23.81
CA ALA A 42 -20.17 -29.84 22.63
C ALA A 42 -21.61 -29.41 22.99
N THR A 43 -21.93 -28.14 22.77
CA THR A 43 -23.32 -27.68 22.75
C THR A 43 -23.54 -26.90 21.47
N GLY A 44 -24.49 -27.37 20.66
CA GLY A 44 -24.99 -26.64 19.51
C GLY A 44 -25.58 -25.31 19.97
N ALA A 45 -25.12 -24.21 19.36
CA ALA A 45 -25.64 -22.89 19.62
C ALA A 45 -27.12 -22.84 19.20
N ARG A 46 -28.02 -22.65 20.17
CA ARG A 46 -29.38 -22.18 19.91
C ARG A 46 -29.35 -20.65 19.96
N ALA A 47 -30.02 -20.02 18.99
CA ALA A 47 -30.27 -18.59 18.99
C ALA A 47 -31.10 -18.21 20.23
N GLU A 48 -30.51 -17.51 21.20
CA GLU A 48 -31.27 -16.84 22.25
C GLU A 48 -31.87 -15.55 21.64
N GLN A 49 -33.21 -15.49 21.60
CA GLN A 49 -33.92 -14.24 21.38
C GLN A 49 -33.69 -13.35 22.61
N VAL A 50 -32.79 -12.37 22.51
CA VAL A 50 -32.81 -11.23 23.42
C VAL A 50 -34.02 -10.38 23.03
N GLN A 51 -35.19 -10.71 23.57
CA GLN A 51 -36.38 -9.86 23.45
C GLN A 51 -36.09 -8.55 24.19
N ALA A 52 -35.99 -7.45 23.44
CA ALA A 52 -36.18 -6.13 24.00
C ALA A 52 -37.58 -6.06 24.63
N SER A 53 -37.70 -5.42 25.79
CA SER A 53 -38.98 -5.19 26.46
C SER A 53 -40.04 -4.68 25.45
N PRO A 54 -41.15 -5.39 25.23
CA PRO A 54 -42.15 -4.96 24.26
C PRO A 54 -42.83 -3.68 24.77
N GLY A 55 -42.71 -2.57 24.01
CA GLY A 55 -43.67 -1.46 24.14
C GLY A 55 -43.19 0.00 24.04
N THR A 56 -41.89 0.32 23.91
CA THR A 56 -41.44 1.74 23.92
C THR A 56 -40.81 2.23 22.62
N TRP A 57 -40.46 1.35 21.68
CA TRP A 57 -39.86 1.77 20.42
C TRP A 57 -40.92 2.38 19.48
N LYS A 58 -40.67 3.61 19.02
CA LYS A 58 -41.43 4.26 17.95
C LYS A 58 -40.44 4.82 16.94
N PRO A 59 -40.58 4.51 15.64
CA PRO A 59 -39.73 5.11 14.62
C PRO A 59 -39.97 6.61 14.63
N GLY A 60 -38.90 7.41 14.51
CA GLY A 60 -39.01 8.84 14.35
C GLY A 60 -39.52 9.22 12.96
N PRO A 61 -39.68 10.54 12.70
CA PRO A 61 -40.31 11.02 11.48
C PRO A 61 -39.59 10.59 10.20
N LEU A 62 -38.25 10.50 10.22
CA LEU A 62 -37.47 10.12 9.05
C LEU A 62 -37.64 8.63 8.76
N LEU A 63 -37.50 7.77 9.77
CA LEU A 63 -37.70 6.33 9.58
C LEU A 63 -39.15 6.02 9.16
N GLN A 64 -40.15 6.69 9.75
CA GLN A 64 -41.55 6.55 9.32
C GLN A 64 -41.75 6.89 7.85
N LYS A 65 -41.18 8.02 7.38
CA LYS A 65 -41.22 8.43 5.98
C LYS A 65 -40.57 7.37 5.07
N MET A 66 -39.43 6.83 5.48
CA MET A 66 -38.73 5.82 4.67
C MET A 66 -39.48 4.48 4.64
N LEU A 67 -40.07 4.03 5.75
CA LEU A 67 -40.91 2.83 5.83
C LEU A 67 -42.21 2.96 5.01
N ALA A 68 -42.73 4.17 4.84
CA ALA A 68 -43.88 4.44 3.97
C ALA A 68 -43.50 4.52 2.48
N GLY A 69 -42.20 4.58 2.15
CA GLY A 69 -41.70 4.75 0.78
C GLY A 69 -40.61 3.72 0.44
N PRO A 70 -39.33 4.13 0.33
CA PRO A 70 -38.25 3.29 -0.19
C PRO A 70 -37.97 2.01 0.62
N LEU A 71 -38.34 1.96 1.91
CA LEU A 71 -38.21 0.78 2.77
C LEU A 71 -39.53 0.01 2.96
N SER A 72 -40.56 0.29 2.17
CA SER A 72 -41.90 -0.31 2.36
C SER A 72 -41.91 -1.84 2.33
N ASN A 73 -41.02 -2.46 1.56
CA ASN A 73 -40.83 -3.91 1.45
C ASN A 73 -39.67 -4.47 2.29
N VAL A 74 -39.04 -3.65 3.13
CA VAL A 74 -37.94 -4.07 4.01
C VAL A 74 -38.46 -4.14 5.44
N GLU A 75 -38.48 -5.35 5.99
CA GLU A 75 -38.87 -5.55 7.39
C GLU A 75 -37.66 -5.60 8.33
N GLU A 76 -36.64 -6.37 7.95
CA GLU A 76 -35.42 -6.53 8.74
C GLU A 76 -34.18 -6.08 7.96
N ILE A 77 -33.17 -5.62 8.70
CA ILE A 77 -31.80 -5.43 8.21
C ILE A 77 -30.86 -6.37 8.98
N VAL A 78 -29.85 -6.92 8.31
CA VAL A 78 -28.71 -7.61 8.94
C VAL A 78 -27.58 -6.61 9.18
N PHE A 79 -26.82 -6.79 10.26
CA PHE A 79 -25.62 -6.01 10.57
C PHE A 79 -24.64 -6.81 11.43
N ALA A 80 -23.37 -6.40 11.42
CA ALA A 80 -22.35 -6.97 12.28
C ALA A 80 -22.15 -6.10 13.53
N VAL A 81 -21.87 -6.76 14.66
CA VAL A 81 -21.37 -6.11 15.88
C VAL A 81 -19.99 -6.67 16.18
N ARG A 82 -18.97 -5.82 16.15
CA ARG A 82 -17.57 -6.26 16.35
C ARG A 82 -16.74 -5.20 17.03
N VAL A 83 -15.55 -5.62 17.48
CA VAL A 83 -14.54 -4.70 17.99
C VAL A 83 -14.00 -3.89 16.81
N PRO A 84 -14.02 -2.54 16.86
CA PRO A 84 -13.45 -1.71 15.80
C PRO A 84 -11.92 -1.78 15.83
N GLY A 85 -11.28 -1.64 14.67
CA GLY A 85 -9.85 -1.52 14.48
C GLY A 85 -9.28 -0.27 15.16
N ARG A 86 -7.98 -0.33 15.48
CA ARG A 86 -7.25 0.73 16.21
C ARG A 86 -6.23 1.48 15.36
N ASP A 87 -6.02 1.03 14.13
CA ASP A 87 -4.99 1.51 13.21
C ASP A 87 -5.68 1.94 11.89
N HIS A 88 -4.94 2.01 10.78
CA HIS A 88 -5.45 2.43 9.48
C HIS A 88 -6.69 1.62 9.02
N TRP A 89 -7.42 2.16 8.06
CA TRP A 89 -8.69 1.62 7.57
C TRP A 89 -8.63 0.14 7.14
N TYR A 90 -7.46 -0.33 6.66
CA TYR A 90 -7.20 -1.70 6.22
C TYR A 90 -6.71 -2.64 7.33
N VAL A 91 -6.46 -2.13 8.55
CA VAL A 91 -5.94 -2.91 9.67
C VAL A 91 -7.10 -3.42 10.53
N THR A 92 -7.86 -4.34 9.93
CA THR A 92 -9.05 -4.96 10.53
C THR A 92 -8.99 -6.49 10.49
N PHE A 93 -7.89 -7.05 9.96
CA PHE A 93 -7.59 -8.48 9.88
C PHE A 93 -6.06 -8.71 9.94
N GLY A 94 -5.64 -9.97 10.01
CA GLY A 94 -4.22 -10.33 9.91
C GLY A 94 -3.35 -9.81 11.06
N ASN A 95 -2.04 -9.88 10.85
CA ASN A 95 -1.03 -9.57 11.85
C ASN A 95 -0.03 -8.50 11.37
N TYR A 96 0.63 -7.88 12.34
CA TYR A 96 1.78 -7.02 12.13
C TYR A 96 3.05 -7.82 11.83
N SER A 97 3.94 -7.23 11.05
CA SER A 97 5.22 -7.80 10.62
C SER A 97 6.25 -7.92 11.74
N ASP A 98 6.27 -7.00 12.70
CA ASP A 98 7.24 -6.97 13.80
C ASP A 98 6.61 -6.77 15.18
N ASP A 99 7.47 -6.72 16.20
CA ASP A 99 7.14 -6.53 17.61
C ASP A 99 7.72 -5.23 18.19
N SER A 100 7.92 -4.22 17.33
CA SER A 100 8.34 -2.89 17.76
C SER A 100 7.29 -2.22 18.66
N GLN A 101 7.64 -1.07 19.25
CA GLN A 101 6.73 -0.34 20.14
C GLN A 101 5.39 0.00 19.45
N TYR A 102 5.41 0.18 18.13
CA TYR A 102 4.24 0.57 17.37
C TYR A 102 3.17 -0.56 17.30
N PRO A 103 3.45 -1.77 16.77
CA PRO A 103 2.52 -2.89 16.88
C PRO A 103 2.13 -3.24 18.31
N ARG A 104 3.04 -3.10 19.29
CA ARG A 104 2.70 -3.31 20.71
C ARG A 104 1.63 -2.35 21.22
N ALA A 105 1.60 -1.11 20.74
CA ALA A 105 0.65 -0.10 21.17
C ALA A 105 -0.74 -0.27 20.55
N LEU A 106 -0.83 -0.80 19.32
CA LEU A 106 -2.07 -0.88 18.56
C LEU A 106 -2.65 -2.29 18.43
N GLY A 107 -1.80 -3.31 18.44
CA GLY A 107 -2.20 -4.71 18.40
C GLY A 107 -3.10 -5.06 19.58
N PHE A 108 -4.02 -6.00 19.35
CA PHE A 108 -4.96 -6.45 20.37
C PHE A 108 -4.38 -7.55 21.25
N LYS A 109 -3.54 -8.42 20.67
CA LYS A 109 -2.93 -9.55 21.35
C LYS A 109 -1.62 -9.96 20.68
N PHE A 110 -0.75 -10.60 21.46
CA PHE A 110 0.54 -11.15 21.01
C PHE A 110 0.52 -12.68 21.13
N GLU A 111 0.44 -13.36 20.00
CA GLU A 111 0.32 -14.82 19.88
C GLU A 111 1.16 -15.27 18.67
N ASP A 112 1.75 -16.46 18.71
CA ASP A 112 2.60 -17.00 17.62
C ASP A 112 3.75 -16.07 17.19
N GLY A 113 4.26 -15.26 18.12
CA GLY A 113 5.37 -14.34 17.87
C GLY A 113 5.00 -13.11 17.04
N VAL A 114 3.71 -12.79 16.92
CA VAL A 114 3.19 -11.62 16.18
C VAL A 114 2.11 -10.89 16.97
N TYR A 115 1.97 -9.59 16.70
CA TYR A 115 0.81 -8.82 17.14
C TYR A 115 -0.34 -8.96 16.13
N TRP A 116 -1.55 -9.22 16.62
CA TRP A 116 -2.76 -9.33 15.78
C TRP A 116 -3.55 -8.03 15.73
N GLY A 117 -4.03 -7.68 14.53
CA GLY A 117 -4.72 -6.42 14.23
C GLY A 117 -6.22 -6.40 14.52
N TYR A 118 -6.78 -7.46 15.11
CA TYR A 118 -8.22 -7.58 15.41
C TYR A 118 -8.51 -7.89 16.88
N GLY A 119 -9.67 -7.45 17.36
CA GLY A 119 -10.19 -7.77 18.69
C GLY A 119 -11.02 -9.05 18.75
N GLU A 120 -11.35 -9.48 19.97
CA GLU A 120 -12.21 -10.64 20.23
C GLU A 120 -13.65 -10.25 20.57
N GLY A 121 -14.58 -10.86 19.85
CA GLY A 121 -16.02 -10.71 19.98
C GLY A 121 -16.65 -10.27 18.66
N GLY A 122 -17.62 -11.04 18.18
CA GLY A 122 -18.39 -10.75 16.98
C GLY A 122 -19.79 -11.33 17.06
N ARG A 123 -20.79 -10.54 16.65
CA ARG A 123 -22.16 -11.00 16.45
C ARG A 123 -22.65 -10.65 15.06
N LEU A 124 -23.45 -11.55 14.48
CA LEU A 124 -24.32 -11.25 13.35
C LEU A 124 -25.73 -11.03 13.90
N CYS A 125 -26.33 -9.89 13.62
CA CYS A 125 -27.62 -9.50 14.17
C CYS A 125 -28.61 -9.13 13.05
N ALA A 126 -29.90 -9.33 13.31
CA ALA A 126 -31.00 -8.80 12.51
C ALA A 126 -31.79 -7.78 13.34
N LEU A 127 -32.12 -6.62 12.78
CA LEU A 127 -32.96 -5.58 13.38
C LEU A 127 -34.25 -5.45 12.58
N ASN A 128 -35.39 -5.60 13.24
CA ASN A 128 -36.70 -5.31 12.67
C ASN A 128 -36.97 -3.80 12.71
N LEU A 129 -37.11 -3.19 11.54
CA LEU A 129 -37.28 -1.75 11.37
C LEU A 129 -38.68 -1.25 11.75
N ARG A 130 -39.64 -2.12 12.08
CA ARG A 130 -41.01 -1.76 12.47
C ARG A 130 -41.29 -1.93 13.96
N THR A 131 -40.49 -2.73 14.65
CA THR A 131 -40.67 -3.02 16.08
C THR A 131 -39.45 -2.62 16.91
N GLY A 132 -38.29 -2.39 16.27
CA GLY A 132 -37.02 -2.17 16.95
C GLY A 132 -36.43 -3.44 17.59
N ALA A 133 -37.05 -4.61 17.38
CA ALA A 133 -36.59 -5.87 17.92
C ALA A 133 -35.27 -6.30 17.25
N VAL A 134 -34.33 -6.81 18.05
CA VAL A 134 -33.06 -7.35 17.56
C VAL A 134 -33.00 -8.84 17.83
N ARG A 135 -32.59 -9.61 16.83
CA ARG A 135 -32.31 -11.04 16.93
C ARG A 135 -30.84 -11.31 16.63
N VAL A 136 -30.22 -12.13 17.46
CA VAL A 136 -28.84 -12.58 17.24
C VAL A 136 -28.88 -13.84 16.38
N LEU A 137 -28.21 -13.79 15.23
CA LEU A 137 -28.09 -14.92 14.27
C LEU A 137 -26.87 -15.78 14.58
N LEU A 138 -25.79 -15.14 15.01
CA LEU A 138 -24.55 -15.78 15.42
C LEU A 138 -23.93 -14.94 16.54
N ASP A 139 -23.48 -15.59 17.61
CA ASP A 139 -22.72 -14.97 18.69
C ASP A 139 -21.45 -15.77 18.97
N ASP A 140 -20.29 -15.13 18.80
CA ASP A 140 -19.01 -15.69 19.18
C ASP A 140 -18.18 -14.65 19.95
N PRO A 141 -18.13 -14.75 21.30
CA PRO A 141 -17.42 -13.78 22.14
C PRO A 141 -15.89 -13.85 21.98
N ARG A 142 -15.34 -14.91 21.38
CA ARG A 142 -13.90 -15.07 21.10
C ARG A 142 -13.56 -14.93 19.61
N GLY A 143 -14.57 -14.94 18.75
CA GLY A 143 -14.46 -14.84 17.30
C GLY A 143 -14.48 -13.39 16.80
N GLY A 144 -14.83 -13.24 15.52
CA GLY A 144 -15.09 -11.95 14.87
C GLY A 144 -15.98 -12.15 13.65
N VAL A 145 -16.98 -11.30 13.47
CA VAL A 145 -17.98 -11.36 12.39
C VAL A 145 -17.97 -10.02 11.66
N ARG A 146 -17.94 -10.04 10.32
CA ARG A 146 -17.95 -8.82 9.48
C ARG A 146 -18.46 -9.10 8.07
N ASP A 147 -18.70 -8.01 7.34
CA ASP A 147 -19.01 -7.93 5.92
C ASP A 147 -20.25 -8.73 5.46
N PRO A 148 -21.41 -8.67 6.15
CA PRO A 148 -22.60 -9.40 5.75
C PRO A 148 -23.12 -8.95 4.37
N GLN A 149 -23.59 -9.92 3.60
CA GLN A 149 -24.22 -9.80 2.29
C GLN A 149 -25.46 -10.66 2.21
N VAL A 150 -26.58 -10.07 1.83
CA VAL A 150 -27.82 -10.83 1.62
C VAL A 150 -27.84 -11.40 0.20
N HIS A 151 -28.09 -12.70 0.09
CA HIS A 151 -28.22 -13.41 -1.18
C HIS A 151 -29.41 -12.87 -1.99
N TYR A 152 -29.41 -13.07 -3.32
CA TYR A 152 -30.42 -12.53 -4.22
C TYR A 152 -31.86 -12.94 -3.89
N ASP A 153 -32.06 -14.13 -3.32
CA ASP A 153 -33.38 -14.62 -2.90
C ASP A 153 -33.83 -14.08 -1.54
N GLY A 154 -32.97 -13.37 -0.81
CA GLY A 154 -33.27 -12.84 0.53
C GLY A 154 -33.31 -13.91 1.63
N GLN A 155 -32.84 -15.14 1.40
CA GLN A 155 -32.96 -16.26 2.35
C GLN A 155 -31.65 -16.62 3.05
N LYS A 156 -30.51 -16.20 2.52
CA LYS A 156 -29.18 -16.48 3.06
C LYS A 156 -28.34 -15.22 3.20
N ILE A 157 -27.37 -15.29 4.11
CA ILE A 157 -26.40 -14.25 4.39
C ILE A 157 -25.00 -14.85 4.22
N LEU A 158 -24.19 -14.27 3.35
CA LEU A 158 -22.75 -14.52 3.21
C LEU A 158 -21.98 -13.50 4.05
N PHE A 159 -20.93 -13.91 4.74
CA PHE A 159 -20.17 -13.03 5.63
C PHE A 159 -18.78 -13.60 5.91
N SER A 160 -17.89 -12.77 6.45
CA SER A 160 -16.56 -13.17 6.90
C SER A 160 -16.62 -13.49 8.39
N TYR A 161 -16.16 -14.67 8.78
CA TYR A 161 -16.18 -15.15 10.16
C TYR A 161 -14.85 -15.76 10.57
N ARG A 162 -14.27 -15.19 11.62
CA ARG A 162 -13.15 -15.77 12.37
C ARG A 162 -13.73 -16.48 13.57
N LYS A 163 -13.68 -17.81 13.57
CA LYS A 163 -14.16 -18.63 14.69
C LYS A 163 -13.27 -18.42 15.92
N GLY A 164 -13.87 -18.35 17.11
CA GLY A 164 -13.13 -18.21 18.36
C GLY A 164 -12.07 -19.30 18.55
N GLY A 165 -10.88 -18.89 18.97
CA GLY A 165 -9.70 -19.78 19.07
C GLY A 165 -8.96 -20.02 17.75
N THR A 166 -9.38 -19.36 16.66
CA THR A 166 -8.65 -19.35 15.38
C THR A 166 -8.22 -17.93 15.00
N HIS A 167 -7.31 -17.84 14.03
CA HIS A 167 -6.77 -16.57 13.56
C HIS A 167 -7.39 -16.03 12.26
N PRO A 168 -7.48 -16.79 11.16
CA PRO A 168 -7.95 -16.24 9.89
C PRO A 168 -9.47 -16.08 9.85
N PHE A 169 -9.94 -15.04 9.18
CA PHE A 169 -11.31 -14.98 8.69
C PHE A 169 -11.51 -15.93 7.51
N HIS A 170 -12.65 -16.62 7.47
CA HIS A 170 -13.09 -17.38 6.31
C HIS A 170 -14.51 -16.97 5.91
N LEU A 171 -14.91 -17.34 4.69
CA LEU A 171 -16.26 -17.06 4.20
C LEU A 171 -17.24 -18.10 4.73
N TYR A 172 -18.39 -17.64 5.21
CA TYR A 172 -19.49 -18.47 5.70
C TYR A 172 -20.82 -18.02 5.12
N GLU A 173 -21.75 -18.96 5.01
CA GLU A 173 -23.17 -18.69 4.79
C GLU A 173 -23.99 -19.10 6.01
N ILE A 174 -25.09 -18.40 6.25
CA ILE A 174 -26.12 -18.74 7.24
C ILE A 174 -27.50 -18.38 6.67
N ASN A 175 -28.54 -19.12 7.03
CA ASN A 175 -29.91 -18.74 6.70
C ASN A 175 -30.32 -17.49 7.49
N VAL A 176 -31.26 -16.70 6.96
CA VAL A 176 -31.77 -15.49 7.64
C VAL A 176 -32.46 -15.78 8.98
N ASP A 177 -32.91 -17.01 9.19
CA ASP A 177 -33.46 -17.49 10.47
C ASP A 177 -32.37 -17.84 11.52
N GLY A 178 -31.09 -17.83 11.13
CA GLY A 178 -29.94 -18.18 11.99
C GLY A 178 -29.55 -19.65 11.94
N THR A 179 -30.20 -20.48 11.10
CA THR A 179 -29.85 -21.90 10.94
C THR A 179 -28.87 -22.12 9.78
N GLY A 180 -28.34 -23.34 9.66
CA GLY A 180 -27.61 -23.75 8.46
C GLY A 180 -26.24 -23.09 8.26
N LEU A 181 -25.57 -22.69 9.35
CA LEU A 181 -24.21 -22.13 9.29
C LEU A 181 -23.25 -23.07 8.55
N ARG A 182 -22.67 -22.60 7.44
CA ARG A 182 -21.80 -23.37 6.54
C ARG A 182 -20.53 -22.59 6.21
N GLN A 183 -19.37 -23.20 6.45
CA GLN A 183 -18.07 -22.68 6.02
C GLN A 183 -17.87 -22.92 4.51
N LEU A 184 -17.38 -21.92 3.78
CA LEU A 184 -17.10 -22.00 2.34
C LEU A 184 -15.61 -22.09 2.04
N THR A 185 -14.78 -21.31 2.75
CA THR A 185 -13.34 -21.28 2.53
C THR A 185 -12.57 -21.74 3.77
N ASP A 186 -11.34 -22.19 3.58
CA ASP A 186 -10.43 -22.61 4.65
C ASP A 186 -8.97 -22.27 4.32
N GLY A 187 -8.06 -22.53 5.26
CA GLY A 187 -6.62 -22.38 5.07
C GLY A 187 -5.97 -21.36 6.02
N PRO A 188 -4.70 -21.00 5.78
CA PRO A 188 -3.91 -20.19 6.72
C PRO A 188 -4.05 -18.67 6.53
N ASP A 189 -4.88 -18.22 5.59
CA ASP A 189 -4.99 -16.83 5.15
C ASP A 189 -6.42 -16.33 5.33
N ASP A 190 -6.56 -15.03 5.62
CA ASP A 190 -7.84 -14.34 5.75
C ASP A 190 -8.56 -14.18 4.41
N ASP A 191 -9.87 -14.45 4.43
CA ASP A 191 -10.87 -14.13 3.41
C ASP A 191 -11.95 -13.23 3.99
N ILE A 192 -12.08 -12.05 3.39
CA ILE A 192 -12.95 -10.98 3.88
C ILE A 192 -13.68 -10.27 2.75
N GLU A 193 -14.65 -9.43 3.09
CA GLU A 193 -15.38 -8.55 2.18
C GLU A 193 -15.97 -9.28 0.95
N PRO A 194 -16.74 -10.36 1.16
CA PRO A 194 -17.31 -11.10 0.06
C PRO A 194 -18.45 -10.34 -0.62
N THR A 195 -18.72 -10.67 -1.87
CA THR A 195 -19.92 -10.28 -2.61
C THR A 195 -20.38 -11.43 -3.51
N TYR A 196 -21.69 -11.61 -3.61
CA TYR A 196 -22.27 -12.57 -4.56
C TYR A 196 -22.22 -12.00 -5.98
N CYS A 197 -21.87 -12.85 -6.94
CA CYS A 197 -21.97 -12.54 -8.35
C CYS A 197 -23.30 -13.05 -8.95
N PRO A 198 -23.79 -12.44 -10.04
CA PRO A 198 -25.06 -12.82 -10.66
C PRO A 198 -25.02 -14.24 -11.26
N ASP A 199 -23.84 -14.78 -11.56
CA ASP A 199 -23.62 -16.16 -12.01
C ASP A 199 -23.57 -17.19 -10.85
N GLY A 200 -23.71 -16.75 -9.61
CA GLY A 200 -23.65 -17.60 -8.41
C GLY A 200 -22.25 -17.76 -7.83
N SER A 201 -21.20 -17.28 -8.50
CA SER A 201 -19.86 -17.25 -7.93
C SER A 201 -19.73 -16.20 -6.80
N ILE A 202 -18.60 -16.22 -6.10
CA ILE A 202 -18.30 -15.29 -5.02
C ILE A 202 -16.98 -14.59 -5.31
N ILE A 203 -16.95 -13.26 -5.15
CA ILE A 203 -15.73 -12.45 -5.17
C ILE A 203 -15.46 -11.93 -3.77
N PHE A 204 -14.20 -11.91 -3.35
CA PHE A 204 -13.79 -11.53 -2.00
C PHE A 204 -12.35 -11.03 -1.97
N CYS A 205 -11.95 -10.36 -0.90
CA CYS A 205 -10.57 -9.97 -0.64
C CYS A 205 -9.84 -11.07 0.15
N SER A 206 -8.63 -11.45 -0.27
CA SER A 206 -7.85 -12.51 0.39
C SER A 206 -6.37 -12.15 0.57
N SER A 207 -5.83 -12.55 1.72
CA SER A 207 -4.40 -12.43 2.06
C SER A 207 -3.52 -13.56 1.54
N ARG A 208 -4.09 -14.50 0.76
CA ARG A 208 -3.35 -15.54 0.02
C ARG A 208 -2.34 -14.99 -1.00
N CYS A 209 -2.37 -13.67 -1.25
CA CYS A 209 -1.36 -13.00 -2.08
C CYS A 209 0.03 -12.93 -1.44
N ARG A 210 0.18 -13.24 -0.13
CA ARG A 210 1.46 -13.34 0.59
C ARG A 210 2.28 -12.04 0.64
N ARG A 211 1.63 -10.88 0.79
CA ARG A 211 2.28 -9.55 0.71
C ARG A 211 2.01 -8.72 1.95
N PHE A 212 2.90 -7.76 2.20
CA PHE A 212 2.72 -6.68 3.17
C PHE A 212 2.60 -5.34 2.45
N VAL A 213 1.88 -4.42 3.08
CA VAL A 213 1.65 -3.07 2.57
C VAL A 213 3.00 -2.39 2.32
N ASN A 214 3.19 -1.75 1.16
CA ASN A 214 4.53 -1.27 0.81
C ASN A 214 5.00 -0.14 1.73
N CYS A 215 4.09 0.59 2.34
CA CYS A 215 4.37 1.66 3.30
C CYS A 215 3.80 1.39 4.70
N TRP A 216 3.49 0.14 5.09
CA TRP A 216 3.00 -0.16 6.45
C TRP A 216 3.30 -1.58 6.92
N TYR A 217 3.06 -1.88 8.20
CA TYR A 217 3.51 -3.11 8.87
C TYR A 217 2.57 -4.32 8.70
N THR A 218 1.49 -4.18 7.94
CA THR A 218 0.37 -5.15 7.94
C THR A 218 0.25 -5.91 6.62
N ARG A 219 -0.40 -7.07 6.68
CA ARG A 219 -0.67 -7.90 5.50
C ARG A 219 -1.65 -7.23 4.54
N VAL A 220 -1.50 -7.55 3.27
CA VAL A 220 -2.37 -7.10 2.18
C VAL A 220 -3.44 -8.15 1.88
N ALA A 221 -4.62 -7.69 1.48
CA ALA A 221 -5.64 -8.51 0.82
C ALA A 221 -5.98 -7.92 -0.56
N VAL A 222 -6.11 -8.79 -1.57
CA VAL A 222 -6.50 -8.41 -2.94
C VAL A 222 -7.66 -9.27 -3.40
N LEU A 223 -8.28 -8.94 -4.54
CA LEU A 223 -9.47 -9.65 -5.02
C LEU A 223 -9.17 -11.07 -5.54
N TYR A 224 -9.99 -12.01 -5.10
CA TYR A 224 -10.08 -13.40 -5.54
C TYR A 224 -11.53 -13.73 -5.91
N ARG A 225 -11.70 -14.84 -6.63
CA ARG A 225 -13.00 -15.43 -6.97
C ARG A 225 -13.00 -16.92 -6.65
N CYS A 226 -14.15 -17.43 -6.24
CA CYS A 226 -14.44 -18.87 -6.11
C CYS A 226 -15.85 -19.18 -6.62
N ASP A 227 -16.16 -20.47 -6.73
CA ASP A 227 -17.51 -20.95 -7.03
C ASP A 227 -18.43 -20.78 -5.81
N ALA A 228 -19.74 -20.99 -6.00
CA ALA A 228 -20.76 -20.88 -4.95
C ALA A 228 -20.49 -21.77 -3.72
N ASP A 229 -19.74 -22.86 -3.91
CA ASP A 229 -19.38 -23.79 -2.84
C ASP A 229 -18.04 -23.46 -2.16
N GLY A 230 -17.36 -22.39 -2.59
CA GLY A 230 -16.07 -21.94 -2.07
C GLY A 230 -14.84 -22.56 -2.75
N LYS A 231 -15.02 -23.48 -3.72
CA LYS A 231 -13.91 -24.12 -4.45
C LYS A 231 -13.42 -23.27 -5.62
N ASN A 232 -12.36 -23.74 -6.28
CA ASN A 232 -11.77 -23.11 -7.47
C ASN A 232 -11.34 -21.65 -7.23
N ILE A 233 -10.79 -21.39 -6.04
CA ILE A 233 -10.26 -20.09 -5.67
C ILE A 233 -9.14 -19.69 -6.64
N ARG A 234 -9.27 -18.51 -7.27
CA ARG A 234 -8.23 -17.92 -8.12
C ARG A 234 -8.13 -16.41 -7.93
N PRO A 235 -6.94 -15.81 -8.10
CA PRO A 235 -6.78 -14.36 -8.00
C PRO A 235 -7.46 -13.65 -9.18
N LEU A 236 -8.02 -12.48 -8.91
CA LEU A 236 -8.48 -11.51 -9.90
C LEU A 236 -7.53 -10.32 -10.03
N SER A 237 -6.66 -10.09 -9.05
CA SER A 237 -5.79 -8.93 -8.99
C SER A 237 -4.36 -9.29 -8.62
N SER A 238 -3.42 -8.57 -9.21
CA SER A 238 -1.99 -8.65 -8.93
C SER A 238 -1.48 -7.49 -8.08
N ASN A 239 -2.37 -6.65 -7.54
CA ASN A 239 -2.00 -5.43 -6.81
C ASN A 239 -1.03 -5.71 -5.65
N ASN A 240 -0.04 -4.83 -5.45
CA ASN A 240 0.90 -4.97 -4.33
C ASN A 240 0.31 -4.45 -3.02
N ASP A 241 -0.66 -3.54 -3.09
CA ASP A 241 -1.40 -3.02 -1.94
C ASP A 241 -2.86 -3.51 -2.00
N HIS A 242 -3.72 -2.95 -1.14
CA HIS A 242 -5.08 -3.43 -0.98
C HIS A 242 -5.98 -3.15 -2.19
N ASP A 243 -6.75 -4.17 -2.57
CA ASP A 243 -8.08 -3.95 -3.14
C ASP A 243 -9.12 -4.13 -2.03
N ASN A 244 -10.28 -3.48 -2.14
CA ASN A 244 -11.24 -3.46 -1.04
C ASN A 244 -12.69 -3.25 -1.51
N THR A 245 -13.64 -3.79 -0.74
CA THR A 245 -15.10 -3.58 -0.88
C THR A 245 -15.64 -3.83 -2.29
N PRO A 246 -15.51 -5.05 -2.85
CA PRO A 246 -16.09 -5.36 -4.15
C PRO A 246 -17.64 -5.32 -4.10
N TRP A 247 -18.26 -4.79 -5.15
CA TRP A 247 -19.71 -4.78 -5.33
C TRP A 247 -20.12 -4.92 -6.79
N MET A 248 -21.23 -5.60 -7.06
CA MET A 248 -21.76 -5.73 -8.43
C MET A 248 -22.44 -4.43 -8.90
N LEU A 249 -21.99 -3.87 -10.02
CA LEU A 249 -22.70 -2.83 -10.76
C LEU A 249 -23.88 -3.44 -11.54
N PRO A 250 -24.95 -2.67 -11.83
CA PRO A 250 -26.11 -3.16 -12.58
C PRO A 250 -25.78 -3.73 -13.96
N ASP A 251 -24.70 -3.25 -14.58
CA ASP A 251 -24.21 -3.71 -15.89
C ASP A 251 -23.42 -5.04 -15.84
N GLY A 252 -23.26 -5.62 -14.65
CA GLY A 252 -22.57 -6.89 -14.44
C GLY A 252 -21.08 -6.76 -14.16
N ARG A 253 -20.51 -5.55 -14.16
CA ARG A 253 -19.12 -5.33 -13.73
C ARG A 253 -19.01 -5.30 -12.21
N VAL A 254 -17.81 -5.50 -11.70
CA VAL A 254 -17.46 -5.33 -10.28
C VAL A 254 -16.95 -3.90 -10.10
N LEU A 255 -17.45 -3.17 -9.10
CA LEU A 255 -16.90 -1.93 -8.56
C LEU A 255 -16.07 -2.28 -7.33
N TYR A 256 -14.91 -1.66 -7.16
CA TYR A 256 -14.06 -1.87 -5.99
C TYR A 256 -13.13 -0.66 -5.79
N MET A 257 -12.55 -0.56 -4.60
CA MET A 257 -11.44 0.37 -4.36
C MET A 257 -10.12 -0.33 -4.66
N ARG A 258 -9.22 0.35 -5.38
CA ARG A 258 -7.82 -0.04 -5.55
C ARG A 258 -6.91 1.03 -4.96
N TRP A 259 -6.01 0.59 -4.07
CA TRP A 259 -4.88 1.36 -3.62
C TRP A 259 -3.68 1.07 -4.51
N GLU A 260 -3.17 2.07 -5.23
CA GLU A 260 -1.98 1.94 -6.06
C GLU A 260 -1.24 3.28 -6.22
N TYR A 261 0.09 3.25 -6.15
CA TYR A 261 0.91 4.47 -6.12
C TYR A 261 2.27 4.26 -6.79
N VAL A 262 2.27 3.67 -7.99
CA VAL A 262 3.50 3.50 -8.81
C VAL A 262 4.14 4.87 -9.07
N ASP A 263 5.30 5.12 -8.44
CA ASP A 263 6.06 6.38 -8.48
C ASP A 263 5.23 7.63 -8.11
N ARG A 264 4.22 7.45 -7.25
CA ARG A 264 3.31 8.50 -6.76
C ARG A 264 3.17 8.43 -5.25
N SER A 265 2.45 9.41 -4.70
CA SER A 265 2.25 9.49 -3.26
C SER A 265 1.41 8.36 -2.70
N GLN A 266 1.95 7.59 -1.74
CA GLN A 266 1.22 6.49 -1.11
C GLN A 266 -0.11 6.95 -0.46
N VAL A 267 -0.18 8.15 0.12
CA VAL A 267 -1.36 8.59 0.89
C VAL A 267 -2.50 9.07 0.00
N HIS A 268 -2.21 9.37 -1.27
CA HIS A 268 -3.12 10.15 -2.10
C HIS A 268 -4.00 9.29 -3.01
N PHE A 269 -3.62 8.06 -3.36
CA PHE A 269 -4.24 7.32 -4.46
C PHE A 269 -5.01 6.05 -4.03
N HIS A 270 -6.25 6.22 -3.55
CA HIS A 270 -7.15 5.16 -3.09
C HIS A 270 -8.54 5.35 -3.72
N HIS A 271 -8.71 4.80 -4.92
CA HIS A 271 -9.75 5.27 -5.85
C HIS A 271 -10.63 4.13 -6.34
N LEU A 272 -11.71 4.50 -7.03
CA LEU A 272 -12.69 3.53 -7.53
C LEU A 272 -12.28 2.98 -8.89
N TRP A 273 -12.33 1.67 -9.00
CA TRP A 273 -12.02 0.89 -10.19
C TRP A 273 -13.13 -0.08 -10.49
N THR A 274 -13.10 -0.61 -11.71
CA THR A 274 -14.04 -1.63 -12.16
C THR A 274 -13.35 -2.70 -12.98
N MET A 275 -13.91 -3.91 -12.98
CA MET A 275 -13.47 -5.06 -13.77
C MET A 275 -14.66 -5.94 -14.13
N ASN A 276 -14.50 -6.86 -15.08
CA ASN A 276 -15.46 -7.96 -15.25
C ASN A 276 -15.34 -8.95 -14.07
N PRO A 277 -16.39 -9.74 -13.76
CA PRO A 277 -16.36 -10.71 -12.66
C PRO A 277 -15.31 -11.81 -12.79
N ASP A 278 -14.70 -11.98 -13.96
CA ASP A 278 -13.61 -12.92 -14.20
C ASP A 278 -12.21 -12.30 -14.02
N GLY A 279 -12.13 -11.01 -13.70
CA GLY A 279 -10.91 -10.25 -13.48
C GLY A 279 -10.40 -9.47 -14.69
N THR A 280 -11.01 -9.65 -15.87
CA THR A 280 -10.63 -8.95 -17.11
C THR A 280 -11.10 -7.49 -17.12
N PHE A 281 -10.55 -6.68 -18.02
CA PHE A 281 -10.99 -5.31 -18.30
C PHE A 281 -10.94 -4.38 -17.07
N GLN A 282 -9.84 -4.43 -16.33
CA GLN A 282 -9.63 -3.56 -15.18
C GLN A 282 -9.40 -2.11 -15.63
N THR A 283 -10.25 -1.19 -15.18
CA THR A 283 -10.18 0.23 -15.54
C THR A 283 -10.65 1.13 -14.40
N VAL A 284 -10.20 2.39 -14.41
CA VAL A 284 -10.65 3.40 -13.46
C VAL A 284 -12.15 3.63 -13.63
N PHE A 285 -12.88 3.64 -12.51
CA PHE A 285 -14.26 4.10 -12.43
C PHE A 285 -14.29 5.60 -12.08
N PHE A 286 -13.55 6.03 -11.05
CA PHE A 286 -13.47 7.43 -10.64
C PHE A 286 -12.23 7.75 -9.78
N GLY A 287 -11.64 8.94 -9.94
CA GLY A 287 -10.72 9.57 -8.99
C GLY A 287 -9.22 9.58 -9.34
N ASN A 288 -8.70 8.56 -10.05
CA ASN A 288 -7.26 8.24 -10.11
C ASN A 288 -6.29 9.29 -10.70
N MET A 289 -6.78 10.48 -11.05
CA MET A 289 -5.97 11.66 -11.42
C MET A 289 -5.69 12.63 -10.27
N TYR A 290 -6.58 12.70 -9.28
CA TYR A 290 -6.48 13.64 -8.16
C TYR A 290 -6.58 12.86 -6.86
N GLY A 291 -5.60 13.03 -5.99
CA GLY A 291 -5.60 12.31 -4.72
C GLY A 291 -6.00 13.15 -3.51
N GLY A 292 -5.88 12.55 -2.34
CA GLY A 292 -6.16 13.19 -1.04
C GLY A 292 -7.49 12.78 -0.42
N VAL A 293 -8.15 11.78 -0.99
CA VAL A 293 -9.35 11.13 -0.46
C VAL A 293 -9.20 9.62 -0.68
N ALA A 294 -9.56 8.85 0.34
CA ALA A 294 -9.79 7.42 0.21
C ALA A 294 -11.28 7.15 -0.04
N MET A 295 -11.57 6.57 -1.21
CA MET A 295 -12.92 6.24 -1.67
C MET A 295 -13.23 4.78 -1.32
N LEU A 296 -13.94 4.56 -0.22
CA LEU A 296 -14.15 3.23 0.36
C LEU A 296 -15.64 2.83 0.34
N ASP A 297 -15.91 1.53 0.43
CA ASP A 297 -17.26 0.96 0.61
C ASP A 297 -18.32 1.40 -0.43
N ALA A 298 -17.88 1.62 -1.67
CA ALA A 298 -18.73 2.15 -2.73
C ALA A 298 -19.78 1.15 -3.22
N LYS A 299 -21.03 1.60 -3.44
CA LYS A 299 -22.15 0.76 -3.92
C LYS A 299 -23.03 1.50 -4.93
N PRO A 300 -23.58 0.81 -5.94
CA PRO A 300 -24.50 1.43 -6.89
C PRO A 300 -25.80 1.84 -6.20
N ILE A 301 -26.29 3.03 -6.55
CA ILE A 301 -27.61 3.50 -6.12
C ILE A 301 -28.65 2.92 -7.08
N PRO A 302 -29.63 2.13 -6.59
CA PRO A 302 -30.63 1.48 -7.43
C PRO A 302 -31.33 2.44 -8.41
N ASN A 303 -31.59 1.97 -9.63
CA ASN A 303 -32.25 2.72 -10.71
C ASN A 303 -31.49 3.98 -11.20
N THR A 304 -30.19 4.08 -10.91
CA THR A 304 -29.33 5.17 -11.39
C THR A 304 -27.99 4.62 -11.89
N ASN A 305 -27.16 5.49 -12.47
CA ASN A 305 -25.74 5.19 -12.76
C ASN A 305 -24.79 5.68 -11.65
N LYS A 306 -25.31 6.20 -10.54
CA LYS A 306 -24.53 6.80 -9.45
C LYS A 306 -24.12 5.76 -8.43
N VAL A 307 -23.09 6.07 -7.66
CA VAL A 307 -22.66 5.25 -6.52
C VAL A 307 -22.65 6.08 -5.24
N VAL A 308 -23.01 5.47 -4.12
CA VAL A 308 -22.73 6.02 -2.78
C VAL A 308 -21.36 5.52 -2.33
N VAL A 309 -20.60 6.34 -1.60
CA VAL A 309 -19.19 6.09 -1.24
C VAL A 309 -18.90 6.65 0.14
N SER A 310 -18.08 5.95 0.94
CA SER A 310 -17.38 6.54 2.09
C SER A 310 -16.23 7.41 1.60
N TRP A 311 -16.38 8.72 1.71
CA TRP A 311 -15.45 9.73 1.20
C TRP A 311 -14.42 10.11 2.26
N SER A 312 -13.60 9.15 2.67
CA SER A 312 -12.71 9.29 3.81
C SER A 312 -11.53 10.25 3.52
N PRO A 313 -11.28 11.27 4.34
CA PRO A 313 -10.29 12.30 4.02
C PRO A 313 -8.84 11.78 4.14
N GLY A 314 -7.94 12.31 3.32
CA GLY A 314 -6.51 11.99 3.35
C GLY A 314 -6.22 10.54 2.97
N HIS A 315 -5.44 9.84 3.79
CA HIS A 315 -5.08 8.42 3.62
C HIS A 315 -6.20 7.46 4.09
N GLY A 316 -7.37 7.98 4.45
CA GLY A 316 -8.45 7.22 5.06
C GLY A 316 -8.35 7.15 6.59
N ARG A 317 -9.50 7.08 7.25
CA ARG A 317 -9.64 6.94 8.72
C ARG A 317 -10.00 5.50 9.09
N PRO A 318 -9.72 5.06 10.33
CA PRO A 318 -10.07 3.73 10.80
C PRO A 318 -11.54 3.39 10.49
N GLU A 319 -11.83 2.14 10.15
CA GLU A 319 -13.20 1.66 9.89
C GLU A 319 -13.93 2.40 8.76
N HIS A 320 -13.20 2.80 7.72
CA HIS A 320 -13.72 3.49 6.53
C HIS A 320 -14.44 4.81 6.87
N LEU A 321 -14.16 5.38 8.05
CA LEU A 321 -14.89 6.51 8.60
C LEU A 321 -14.70 7.76 7.73
N GLY A 322 -15.79 8.41 7.34
CA GLY A 322 -15.75 9.67 6.60
C GLY A 322 -17.12 10.17 6.19
N PRO A 323 -17.21 11.36 5.57
CA PRO A 323 -18.45 11.83 4.97
C PRO A 323 -19.01 10.82 3.96
N VAL A 324 -20.34 10.71 3.88
CA VAL A 324 -20.99 9.97 2.79
C VAL A 324 -21.03 10.86 1.57
N ALA A 325 -20.70 10.32 0.40
CA ALA A 325 -20.79 11.03 -0.87
C ALA A 325 -21.55 10.22 -1.91
N ILE A 326 -22.19 10.93 -2.83
CA ILE A 326 -22.71 10.37 -4.08
C ILE A 326 -21.75 10.77 -5.21
N VAL A 327 -21.34 9.81 -6.02
CA VAL A 327 -20.51 10.03 -7.21
C VAL A 327 -21.34 9.72 -8.45
N ASP A 328 -21.46 10.71 -9.34
CA ASP A 328 -22.09 10.59 -10.65
C ASP A 328 -21.03 10.41 -11.76
N PRO A 329 -20.82 9.18 -12.26
CA PRO A 329 -19.76 8.93 -13.23
C PRO A 329 -20.04 9.51 -14.62
N SER A 330 -21.24 10.04 -14.89
CA SER A 330 -21.61 10.59 -16.21
C SER A 330 -20.78 11.81 -16.62
N LEU A 331 -20.24 12.55 -15.64
CA LEU A 331 -19.36 13.69 -15.88
C LEU A 331 -17.90 13.30 -16.18
N GLY A 332 -17.60 12.00 -16.11
CA GLY A 332 -16.28 11.44 -16.32
C GLY A 332 -15.51 11.14 -15.04
N PRO A 333 -14.53 10.22 -15.12
CA PRO A 333 -13.84 9.67 -13.96
C PRO A 333 -12.97 10.68 -13.21
N ASP A 334 -12.66 11.83 -13.82
CA ASP A 334 -11.74 12.83 -13.28
C ASP A 334 -12.45 14.14 -12.90
N ASN A 335 -13.76 14.24 -13.12
CA ASN A 335 -14.48 15.47 -12.85
C ASN A 335 -14.91 15.53 -11.37
N GLN A 336 -14.25 16.36 -10.57
CA GLN A 336 -14.58 16.51 -9.14
C GLN A 336 -16.00 17.05 -8.89
N ALA A 337 -16.63 17.72 -9.87
CA ALA A 337 -18.03 18.14 -9.76
C ALA A 337 -19.02 16.97 -9.77
N ALA A 338 -18.57 15.74 -10.12
CA ALA A 338 -19.35 14.52 -10.00
C ALA A 338 -19.68 14.13 -8.55
N VAL A 339 -19.07 14.78 -7.56
CA VAL A 339 -19.14 14.37 -6.15
C VAL A 339 -20.08 15.29 -5.38
N LYS A 340 -21.15 14.74 -4.81
CA LYS A 340 -22.03 15.41 -3.84
C LYS A 340 -21.77 14.83 -2.44
N ILE A 341 -21.16 15.61 -1.55
CA ILE A 341 -21.02 15.24 -0.14
C ILE A 341 -22.36 15.44 0.58
N LEU A 342 -22.85 14.40 1.26
CA LEU A 342 -24.09 14.42 2.05
C LEU A 342 -23.79 14.85 3.49
N GLY A 343 -24.63 15.70 4.08
CA GLY A 343 -24.57 16.03 5.52
C GLY A 343 -23.21 16.55 5.99
N LYS A 344 -22.90 17.82 5.68
CA LYS A 344 -21.60 18.43 6.04
C LYS A 344 -21.29 18.32 7.54
N GLY A 345 -20.09 17.85 7.88
CA GLY A 345 -19.52 17.92 9.24
C GLY A 345 -19.74 16.70 10.13
N ARG A 346 -20.26 15.59 9.60
CA ARG A 346 -20.32 14.30 10.31
C ARG A 346 -19.68 13.19 9.48
N ASP A 347 -18.98 12.31 10.17
CA ASP A 347 -18.43 11.09 9.57
C ASP A 347 -19.33 9.90 9.86
N TRP A 348 -19.40 9.01 8.88
CA TRP A 348 -20.21 7.81 8.86
C TRP A 348 -19.36 6.65 8.37
N LYS A 349 -19.91 5.44 8.54
CA LYS A 349 -19.35 4.20 8.03
C LYS A 349 -20.42 3.47 7.23
N ASP A 350 -19.94 2.59 6.37
CA ASP A 350 -20.71 1.53 5.74
C ASP A 350 -21.99 1.93 4.99
N PRO A 351 -21.99 3.00 4.16
CA PRO A 351 -23.20 3.45 3.48
C PRO A 351 -23.79 2.36 2.58
N TYR A 352 -25.09 2.15 2.71
CA TYR A 352 -25.87 1.24 1.88
C TYR A 352 -27.06 1.97 1.25
N PRO A 353 -27.14 2.02 -0.10
CA PRO A 353 -28.22 2.73 -0.77
C PRO A 353 -29.48 1.86 -0.90
N ILE A 354 -30.62 2.41 -0.50
CA ILE A 354 -31.95 1.89 -0.84
C ILE A 354 -32.50 2.63 -2.06
N SER A 355 -32.31 3.95 -2.07
CA SER A 355 -32.57 4.87 -3.19
C SER A 355 -31.62 6.07 -3.09
N GLU A 356 -31.71 7.04 -4.02
CA GLU A 356 -30.91 8.27 -3.96
C GLU A 356 -31.24 9.14 -2.73
N ASP A 357 -32.42 8.95 -2.12
CA ASP A 357 -32.90 9.71 -0.96
C ASP A 357 -32.97 8.87 0.32
N CYS A 358 -32.40 7.66 0.34
CA CYS A 358 -32.53 6.75 1.48
C CYS A 358 -31.32 5.82 1.59
N PHE A 359 -30.55 5.98 2.68
CA PHE A 359 -29.34 5.23 2.96
C PHE A 359 -29.36 4.65 4.38
N LEU A 360 -28.89 3.42 4.54
CA LEU A 360 -28.49 2.90 5.85
C LEU A 360 -27.01 3.27 6.06
N VAL A 361 -26.67 3.73 7.26
CA VAL A 361 -25.29 4.09 7.62
C VAL A 361 -24.99 3.66 9.05
N ALA A 362 -23.71 3.46 9.37
CA ALA A 362 -23.23 3.18 10.70
C ALA A 362 -22.43 4.35 11.28
N HIS A 363 -22.39 4.45 12.60
CA HIS A 363 -21.64 5.43 13.39
C HIS A 363 -21.14 4.73 14.66
N PRO A 364 -20.07 5.19 15.34
CA PRO A 364 -19.67 4.63 16.65
C PRO A 364 -20.80 4.53 17.69
N ARG A 365 -21.85 5.33 17.53
CA ARG A 365 -23.06 5.31 18.38
C ARG A 365 -24.02 4.17 18.06
N GLY A 366 -24.09 3.72 16.80
CA GLY A 366 -25.09 2.76 16.35
C GLY A 366 -25.41 2.86 14.86
N LEU A 367 -26.59 2.37 14.48
CA LEU A 367 -27.10 2.38 13.10
C LEU A 367 -28.07 3.53 12.90
N PHE A 368 -28.03 4.12 11.71
CA PHE A 368 -28.86 5.26 11.33
C PHE A 368 -29.49 5.03 9.96
N ILE A 369 -30.64 5.67 9.77
CA ILE A 369 -31.21 5.95 8.44
C ILE A 369 -30.82 7.38 8.05
N MET A 370 -30.49 7.61 6.79
CA MET A 370 -30.07 8.90 6.25
C MET A 370 -30.80 9.22 4.94
N ASP A 371 -31.13 10.50 4.69
CA ASP A 371 -31.70 10.96 3.42
C ASP A 371 -30.66 11.52 2.43
N GLY A 372 -31.11 11.89 1.22
CA GLY A 372 -30.28 12.45 0.13
C GLY A 372 -29.64 13.81 0.41
N GLU A 373 -29.97 14.44 1.54
CA GLU A 373 -29.38 15.69 2.01
C GLU A 373 -28.43 15.47 3.22
N GLY A 374 -28.41 14.24 3.76
CA GLY A 374 -27.60 13.84 4.90
C GLY A 374 -28.26 14.08 6.26
N ASN A 375 -29.57 14.34 6.31
CA ASN A 375 -30.31 14.27 7.57
C ASN A 375 -30.38 12.83 8.01
N SER A 376 -30.18 12.59 9.31
CA SER A 376 -30.00 11.24 9.85
C SER A 376 -30.84 11.02 11.11
N GLU A 377 -31.40 9.83 11.26
CA GLU A 377 -32.12 9.39 12.46
C GLU A 377 -31.52 8.08 12.98
N LEU A 378 -31.28 8.00 14.30
CA LEU A 378 -30.78 6.79 14.95
C LEU A 378 -31.88 5.73 14.97
N ILE A 379 -31.59 4.53 14.45
CA ILE A 379 -32.55 3.43 14.40
C ILE A 379 -32.21 2.30 15.38
N TYR A 380 -30.94 2.17 15.76
CA TYR A 380 -30.49 1.21 16.76
C TYR A 380 -29.18 1.66 17.41
N GLU A 381 -29.06 1.47 18.72
CA GLU A 381 -27.89 1.76 19.52
C GLU A 381 -27.59 0.57 20.42
N LEU A 382 -26.31 0.20 20.52
CA LEU A 382 -25.91 -0.90 21.40
C LEU A 382 -26.19 -0.55 22.87
N PRO A 383 -26.44 -1.56 23.73
CA PRO A 383 -26.55 -1.34 25.16
C PRO A 383 -25.36 -0.56 25.74
N PRO A 384 -25.57 0.37 26.70
CA PRO A 384 -24.52 1.21 27.27
C PRO A 384 -23.25 0.47 27.71
N GLU A 385 -23.40 -0.70 28.29
CA GLU A 385 -22.33 -1.58 28.78
C GLU A 385 -21.46 -2.14 27.66
N GLU A 386 -22.00 -2.31 26.46
CA GLU A 386 -21.29 -2.89 25.31
C GLU A 386 -20.57 -1.84 24.44
N ARG A 387 -21.04 -0.59 24.45
CA ARG A 387 -20.54 0.51 23.61
C ARG A 387 -19.07 0.89 23.84
N THR A 388 -18.50 0.48 24.96
CA THR A 388 -17.07 0.69 25.25
C THR A 388 -16.16 -0.25 24.47
N LYS A 389 -16.70 -1.38 24.00
CA LYS A 389 -15.95 -2.45 23.31
C LYS A 389 -16.38 -2.64 21.86
N PHE A 390 -17.67 -2.55 21.58
CA PHE A 390 -18.25 -2.94 20.31
C PHE A 390 -18.85 -1.76 19.54
N GLN A 391 -18.87 -1.89 18.21
CA GLN A 391 -19.58 -0.99 17.31
C GLN A 391 -20.45 -1.79 16.34
N CYS A 392 -21.49 -1.15 15.80
CA CYS A 392 -22.27 -1.69 14.69
C CYS A 392 -21.60 -1.36 13.35
N HIS A 393 -21.73 -2.29 12.40
CA HIS A 393 -21.14 -2.21 11.07
C HIS A 393 -22.04 -2.82 10.00
N GLU A 394 -21.87 -2.34 8.78
CA GLU A 394 -22.37 -2.95 7.54
C GLU A 394 -23.87 -3.30 7.54
N PRO A 395 -24.79 -2.36 7.80
CA PRO A 395 -26.23 -2.64 7.74
C PRO A 395 -26.67 -2.96 6.29
N ARG A 396 -27.43 -4.05 6.10
CA ARG A 396 -27.96 -4.51 4.80
C ARG A 396 -29.42 -4.93 4.91
N PRO A 397 -30.31 -4.59 3.96
CA PRO A 397 -31.69 -5.03 3.97
C PRO A 397 -31.81 -6.52 3.69
N ILE A 398 -32.62 -7.23 4.48
CA ILE A 398 -32.99 -8.64 4.24
C ILE A 398 -34.21 -8.65 3.32
N VAL A 399 -33.95 -8.65 2.02
CA VAL A 399 -35.00 -8.64 0.98
C VAL A 399 -34.47 -9.31 -0.28
N SER A 400 -35.36 -9.96 -1.04
CA SER A 400 -35.02 -10.46 -2.37
C SER A 400 -34.73 -9.30 -3.33
N ARG A 401 -33.73 -9.46 -4.21
CA ARG A 401 -33.34 -8.45 -5.20
C ARG A 401 -33.07 -9.09 -6.57
N PRO A 402 -33.29 -8.35 -7.68
CA PRO A 402 -32.96 -8.88 -9.00
C PRO A 402 -31.46 -9.12 -9.15
N ARG A 403 -31.09 -10.13 -9.94
CA ARG A 403 -29.70 -10.36 -10.35
C ARG A 403 -29.27 -9.30 -11.37
N GLU A 404 -28.04 -8.82 -11.24
CA GLU A 404 -27.40 -8.00 -12.26
C GLU A 404 -27.12 -8.82 -13.53
N ARG A 405 -26.67 -8.15 -14.60
CA ARG A 405 -26.31 -8.83 -15.84
C ARG A 405 -25.16 -9.83 -15.60
N VAL A 406 -25.31 -11.04 -16.13
CA VAL A 406 -24.21 -12.00 -16.20
C VAL A 406 -23.32 -11.68 -17.41
N LEU A 407 -22.03 -11.45 -17.17
CA LEU A 407 -21.02 -11.26 -18.22
C LEU A 407 -20.32 -12.59 -18.49
N ALA A 408 -20.19 -12.95 -19.78
CA ALA A 408 -19.47 -14.15 -20.18
C ALA A 408 -17.97 -13.98 -19.88
N SER A 409 -17.33 -15.05 -19.41
CA SER A 409 -15.90 -15.01 -19.16
C SER A 409 -15.11 -14.91 -20.47
N ARG A 410 -14.02 -14.14 -20.42
CA ARG A 410 -13.05 -13.93 -21.49
C ARG A 410 -11.67 -14.47 -21.12
N VAL A 411 -11.59 -15.25 -20.05
CA VAL A 411 -10.35 -15.85 -19.54
C VAL A 411 -10.14 -17.21 -20.19
N ASP A 412 -8.91 -17.48 -20.59
CA ASP A 412 -8.43 -18.81 -21.00
C ASP A 412 -7.30 -19.22 -20.06
N LEU A 413 -7.66 -20.02 -19.06
CA LEU A 413 -6.74 -20.51 -18.00
C LEU A 413 -5.66 -21.47 -18.52
N SER A 414 -5.70 -21.86 -19.79
CA SER A 414 -4.62 -22.63 -20.42
C SER A 414 -3.45 -21.75 -20.88
N LYS A 415 -3.62 -20.43 -20.91
CA LYS A 415 -2.60 -19.50 -21.42
C LYS A 415 -1.81 -18.82 -20.31
N PRO A 416 -0.46 -18.78 -20.38
CA PRO A 416 0.37 -18.10 -19.39
C PRO A 416 0.36 -16.56 -19.55
N THR A 417 -0.16 -16.05 -20.66
CA THR A 417 -0.07 -14.65 -21.07
C THR A 417 -1.43 -14.06 -21.41
N GLY A 418 -1.50 -12.73 -21.38
CA GLY A 418 -2.52 -11.93 -22.05
C GLY A 418 -1.91 -11.10 -23.18
N THR A 419 -2.74 -10.52 -24.04
CA THR A 419 -2.34 -9.71 -25.20
C THR A 419 -2.80 -8.26 -25.05
N LEU A 420 -1.89 -7.33 -25.29
CA LEU A 420 -2.13 -5.89 -25.30
C LEU A 420 -2.03 -5.34 -26.71
N ILE A 421 -2.96 -4.45 -27.04
CA ILE A 421 -2.95 -3.64 -28.26
C ILE A 421 -2.94 -2.17 -27.86
N LEU A 422 -1.90 -1.44 -28.23
CA LEU A 422 -1.81 0.02 -28.13
C LEU A 422 -2.10 0.60 -29.51
N GLU A 423 -3.11 1.44 -29.60
CA GLU A 423 -3.51 2.02 -30.89
C GLU A 423 -2.57 3.15 -31.34
N ASP A 424 -2.38 4.15 -30.49
CA ASP A 424 -1.48 5.28 -30.78
C ASP A 424 -0.87 5.85 -29.49
N ILE A 425 0.40 5.57 -29.29
CA ILE A 425 1.17 6.07 -28.14
C ILE A 425 1.20 7.61 -28.04
N TYR A 426 1.00 8.33 -29.14
CA TYR A 426 1.01 9.80 -29.19
C TYR A 426 -0.33 10.41 -28.78
N THR A 427 -1.39 9.62 -28.71
CA THR A 427 -2.70 10.06 -28.24
C THR A 427 -2.79 9.91 -26.73
N GLY A 428 -2.99 11.00 -25.99
CA GLY A 428 -3.09 10.89 -24.53
C GLY A 428 -2.86 12.21 -23.80
N ARG A 429 -3.04 12.18 -22.48
CA ARG A 429 -2.83 13.36 -21.63
C ARG A 429 -1.35 13.73 -21.58
N ASN A 430 -1.01 15.01 -21.63
CA ASN A 430 0.38 15.48 -21.55
C ASN A 430 1.30 14.82 -22.59
N MET A 431 0.83 14.62 -23.84
CA MET A 431 1.67 14.15 -24.96
C MET A 431 2.02 15.26 -25.97
N ALA A 432 1.48 16.47 -25.78
CA ALA A 432 1.72 17.60 -26.67
C ALA A 432 3.22 17.90 -26.78
N GLY A 433 3.69 18.09 -28.01
CA GLY A 433 5.08 18.42 -28.32
C GLY A 433 6.02 17.23 -28.52
N VAL A 434 5.56 15.97 -28.35
CA VAL A 434 6.35 14.78 -28.75
C VAL A 434 6.13 14.50 -30.23
N PRO A 435 7.16 14.61 -31.09
CA PRO A 435 7.01 14.30 -32.51
C PRO A 435 6.65 12.83 -32.75
N ARG A 436 5.80 12.59 -33.75
CA ARG A 436 5.46 11.23 -34.17
C ARG A 436 6.69 10.53 -34.75
N GLY A 437 6.87 9.25 -34.42
CA GLY A 437 8.07 8.48 -34.72
C GLY A 437 9.21 8.62 -33.71
N THR A 438 9.15 9.53 -32.73
CA THR A 438 10.16 9.64 -31.66
C THR A 438 10.25 8.39 -30.78
N ILE A 439 9.13 7.78 -30.40
CA ILE A 439 9.08 6.63 -29.50
C ILE A 439 9.28 5.36 -30.33
N LYS A 440 10.28 4.55 -29.98
CA LYS A 440 10.67 3.36 -30.73
C LYS A 440 10.26 2.06 -30.06
N LYS A 441 10.15 2.07 -28.75
CA LYS A 441 9.85 0.89 -27.94
C LYS A 441 9.27 1.25 -26.58
N LEU A 442 8.65 0.27 -25.95
CA LEU A 442 8.24 0.31 -24.55
C LEU A 442 9.18 -0.57 -23.73
N LEU A 443 9.77 -0.02 -22.68
CA LEU A 443 10.35 -0.79 -21.58
C LEU A 443 9.21 -1.32 -20.72
N VAL A 444 9.17 -2.63 -20.53
CA VAL A 444 8.20 -3.34 -19.68
C VAL A 444 8.82 -3.58 -18.32
N LEU A 445 8.20 -3.00 -17.29
CA LEU A 445 8.62 -3.12 -15.90
C LEU A 445 7.53 -3.81 -15.09
N LYS A 446 7.95 -4.58 -14.07
CA LYS A 446 7.07 -5.28 -13.13
C LYS A 446 7.31 -4.76 -11.71
N GLN A 447 6.27 -4.38 -10.98
CA GLN A 447 6.41 -4.11 -9.55
C GLN A 447 6.57 -5.42 -8.77
N LEU A 448 7.51 -5.44 -7.83
CA LEU A 448 7.80 -6.62 -7.03
C LEU A 448 7.09 -6.56 -5.68
N PRO A 449 6.27 -7.57 -5.32
CA PRO A 449 5.54 -7.58 -4.06
C PRO A 449 6.51 -7.69 -2.89
N LYS A 450 6.20 -7.01 -1.79
CA LYS A 450 7.02 -7.00 -0.58
C LYS A 450 6.58 -8.13 0.37
N PRO A 451 7.48 -9.03 0.79
CA PRO A 451 7.11 -10.14 1.67
C PRO A 451 6.97 -9.75 3.15
N VAL A 452 7.57 -8.63 3.56
CA VAL A 452 7.51 -8.09 4.92
C VAL A 452 7.94 -6.62 4.91
N ASN A 453 7.40 -5.78 5.79
CA ASN A 453 7.74 -4.35 5.86
C ASN A 453 7.84 -3.84 7.31
N PHE A 454 8.63 -2.80 7.58
CA PHE A 454 8.97 -2.36 8.94
C PHE A 454 8.94 -0.84 9.13
N SER A 455 8.28 -0.10 8.24
CA SER A 455 8.24 1.35 8.33
C SER A 455 7.04 1.94 7.59
N GLY A 456 6.66 3.15 8.01
CA GLY A 456 5.77 4.03 7.25
C GLY A 456 6.46 4.76 6.09
N GLY A 457 7.78 4.56 5.95
CA GLY A 457 8.66 5.27 5.02
C GLY A 457 9.21 4.35 3.93
N MET A 458 10.21 4.84 3.22
CA MET A 458 10.84 4.11 2.12
C MET A 458 12.15 3.44 2.57
N GLU A 459 12.55 3.56 3.82
CA GLU A 459 13.87 3.16 4.26
C GLU A 459 13.99 1.64 4.51
N PRO A 460 15.14 1.02 4.19
CA PRO A 460 16.31 1.57 3.47
C PRO A 460 16.22 1.44 1.94
N LEU A 461 15.04 1.32 1.35
CA LEU A 461 14.87 1.14 -0.09
C LEU A 461 15.26 2.41 -0.89
N THR A 462 14.75 3.58 -0.50
CA THR A 462 15.07 4.86 -1.13
C THR A 462 15.10 6.03 -0.13
N ILE A 463 15.70 7.16 -0.53
CA ILE A 463 15.61 8.43 0.21
C ILE A 463 14.50 9.30 -0.41
N GLY A 464 13.30 9.17 0.13
CA GLY A 464 12.11 9.91 -0.30
C GLY A 464 11.66 9.58 -1.73
N GLY A 465 11.98 8.39 -2.25
CA GLY A 465 11.67 7.93 -3.60
C GLY A 465 10.54 6.89 -3.62
N SER A 466 10.78 5.76 -4.30
CA SER A 466 9.87 4.62 -4.39
C SER A 466 9.78 3.79 -3.09
N PHE A 467 8.63 3.14 -2.88
CA PHE A 467 8.36 2.14 -1.82
C PHE A 467 8.52 0.69 -2.30
N THR A 468 8.67 0.49 -3.61
CA THR A 468 8.71 -0.83 -4.24
C THR A 468 9.93 -0.99 -5.14
N LEU A 469 10.46 -2.21 -5.19
CA LEU A 469 11.37 -2.64 -6.24
C LEU A 469 10.62 -2.85 -7.56
N ALA A 470 11.32 -2.58 -8.66
CA ALA A 470 10.86 -2.88 -10.00
C ALA A 470 11.83 -3.84 -10.70
N GLU A 471 11.27 -4.80 -11.44
CA GLU A 471 12.00 -5.73 -12.29
C GLU A 471 11.92 -5.28 -13.75
N VAL A 472 13.06 -5.30 -14.45
CA VAL A 472 13.15 -5.16 -15.90
C VAL A 472 12.73 -6.47 -16.54
N VAL A 473 11.54 -6.48 -17.15
CA VAL A 473 11.03 -7.67 -17.87
C VAL A 473 11.63 -7.73 -19.27
N GLY A 474 11.71 -6.59 -19.95
CA GLY A 474 12.28 -6.47 -21.29
C GLY A 474 11.67 -5.33 -22.08
N GLU A 475 11.74 -5.40 -23.40
CA GLU A 475 11.30 -4.35 -24.31
C GLU A 475 10.38 -4.90 -25.41
N VAL A 476 9.47 -4.08 -25.90
CA VAL A 476 8.60 -4.38 -27.06
C VAL A 476 8.62 -3.22 -28.05
N PRO A 477 8.60 -3.47 -29.37
CA PRO A 477 8.68 -2.42 -30.36
C PRO A 477 7.39 -1.57 -30.41
N VAL A 478 7.54 -0.31 -30.81
CA VAL A 478 6.45 0.58 -31.20
C VAL A 478 6.61 0.89 -32.68
N GLU A 479 5.53 0.72 -33.43
CA GLU A 479 5.53 0.95 -34.88
C GLU A 479 5.67 2.44 -35.23
N PRO A 480 6.09 2.78 -36.46
CA PRO A 480 6.12 4.16 -36.94
C PRO A 480 4.77 4.88 -36.84
N ASP A 481 3.66 4.12 -36.89
CA ASP A 481 2.32 4.66 -36.71
C ASP A 481 1.90 4.83 -35.23
N GLY A 482 2.80 4.59 -34.27
CA GLY A 482 2.56 4.71 -32.84
C GLY A 482 1.85 3.51 -32.21
N SER A 483 1.49 2.50 -33.00
CA SER A 483 0.82 1.29 -32.52
C SER A 483 1.81 0.27 -31.93
N ALA A 484 1.34 -0.57 -31.01
CA ALA A 484 2.09 -1.73 -30.51
C ALA A 484 1.14 -2.91 -30.24
N HIS A 485 1.62 -4.13 -30.41
CA HIS A 485 0.83 -5.35 -30.24
C HIS A 485 1.73 -6.44 -29.66
N PHE A 486 1.51 -6.81 -28.40
CA PHE A 486 2.45 -7.66 -27.68
C PHE A 486 1.79 -8.49 -26.58
N GLU A 487 2.42 -9.60 -26.22
CA GLU A 487 2.01 -10.43 -25.10
C GLU A 487 2.71 -10.02 -23.80
N VAL A 488 2.01 -10.18 -22.69
CA VAL A 488 2.51 -9.93 -21.34
C VAL A 488 2.17 -11.10 -20.40
N PRO A 489 3.01 -11.39 -19.39
CA PRO A 489 2.70 -12.43 -18.40
C PRO A 489 1.39 -12.08 -17.66
N ALA A 490 0.50 -13.07 -17.54
CA ALA A 490 -0.76 -12.89 -16.86
C ALA A 490 -0.56 -12.67 -15.34
N LEU A 491 -1.50 -11.94 -14.74
CA LEU A 491 -1.58 -11.68 -13.30
C LEU A 491 -0.32 -11.03 -12.72
N GLN A 492 0.33 -10.16 -13.49
CA GLN A 492 1.48 -9.35 -13.04
C GLN A 492 1.12 -7.86 -13.05
N SER A 493 1.63 -7.11 -12.07
CA SER A 493 1.50 -5.65 -12.02
C SER A 493 2.58 -5.01 -12.89
N LEU A 494 2.24 -4.77 -14.15
CA LEU A 494 3.14 -4.27 -15.18
C LEU A 494 2.92 -2.79 -15.44
N PHE A 495 3.99 -2.09 -15.76
CA PHE A 495 3.92 -0.69 -16.17
C PHE A 495 5.00 -0.40 -17.22
N PHE A 496 4.79 0.67 -17.99
CA PHE A 496 5.57 0.91 -19.19
C PHE A 496 6.33 2.25 -19.14
N VAL A 497 7.51 2.26 -19.76
CA VAL A 497 8.25 3.48 -20.08
C VAL A 497 8.42 3.55 -21.60
N ALA A 498 7.87 4.60 -22.21
CA ALA A 498 8.11 4.92 -23.61
C ALA A 498 9.54 5.41 -23.80
N LEU A 499 10.28 4.80 -24.72
CA LEU A 499 11.69 5.11 -24.99
C LEU A 499 11.88 5.67 -26.39
N ASP A 500 12.77 6.66 -26.52
CA ASP A 500 13.19 7.17 -27.82
C ASP A 500 14.30 6.32 -28.47
N GLU A 501 14.83 6.79 -29.60
CA GLU A 501 15.89 6.10 -30.36
C GLU A 501 17.22 5.97 -29.61
N ASN A 502 17.44 6.80 -28.60
CA ASN A 502 18.63 6.77 -27.75
C ASN A 502 18.33 6.10 -26.41
N ASP A 503 17.24 5.35 -26.34
CA ASP A 503 16.88 4.58 -25.17
C ASP A 503 16.51 5.45 -23.95
N ILE A 504 16.28 6.76 -24.15
CA ILE A 504 15.95 7.71 -23.08
C ILE A 504 14.43 7.74 -22.81
N SER A 505 14.06 7.84 -21.53
CA SER A 505 12.66 7.84 -21.10
C SER A 505 11.89 9.05 -21.61
N VAL A 506 10.96 8.84 -22.54
CA VAL A 506 10.03 9.88 -23.02
C VAL A 506 8.90 10.07 -22.03
N LYS A 507 8.20 9.01 -21.66
CA LYS A 507 7.07 9.08 -20.72
C LYS A 507 6.91 7.76 -19.98
N ARG A 508 6.51 7.85 -18.71
CA ARG A 508 6.31 6.70 -17.83
C ARG A 508 4.88 6.61 -17.34
N MET A 509 4.37 5.38 -17.25
CA MET A 509 3.10 5.07 -16.63
C MET A 509 3.23 5.19 -15.11
N HIS A 510 2.42 6.05 -14.49
CA HIS A 510 2.33 6.18 -13.03
C HIS A 510 1.13 5.42 -12.48
N SER A 511 1.01 4.19 -12.91
CA SER A 511 -0.03 3.21 -12.55
C SER A 511 0.48 1.85 -13.04
N PHE A 512 -0.26 0.79 -12.80
CA PHE A 512 0.02 -0.51 -13.40
C PHE A 512 -1.20 -1.04 -14.15
N VAL A 513 -0.91 -1.89 -15.14
CA VAL A 513 -1.87 -2.74 -15.83
C VAL A 513 -1.63 -4.19 -15.42
N THR A 514 -2.67 -4.99 -15.46
CA THR A 514 -2.62 -6.44 -15.28
C THR A 514 -3.65 -7.09 -16.20
N LEU A 515 -3.32 -8.26 -16.72
CA LEU A 515 -4.20 -9.03 -17.61
C LEU A 515 -4.45 -10.41 -16.99
N GLN A 516 -5.66 -10.93 -17.18
CA GLN A 516 -5.97 -12.33 -16.89
C GLN A 516 -5.38 -13.27 -17.95
N PRO A 517 -5.23 -14.57 -17.64
CA PRO A 517 -4.87 -15.60 -18.61
C PRO A 517 -5.71 -15.53 -19.89
N GLY A 518 -5.06 -15.40 -21.04
CA GLY A 518 -5.69 -15.35 -22.36
C GLY A 518 -6.49 -14.09 -22.68
N GLU A 519 -6.51 -13.10 -21.79
CA GLU A 519 -7.20 -11.83 -22.03
C GLU A 519 -6.58 -11.10 -23.23
N VAL A 520 -7.44 -10.52 -24.09
CA VAL A 520 -7.02 -9.57 -25.12
C VAL A 520 -7.68 -8.23 -24.81
N THR A 521 -6.87 -7.21 -24.60
CA THR A 521 -7.35 -5.86 -24.28
C THR A 521 -6.56 -4.81 -25.05
N SER A 522 -7.17 -3.64 -25.23
CA SER A 522 -6.59 -2.54 -26.00
C SER A 522 -6.66 -1.22 -25.24
N CYS A 523 -5.67 -0.35 -25.43
CA CYS A 523 -5.72 1.04 -25.03
C CYS A 523 -5.53 1.97 -26.24
N VAL A 524 -6.16 3.14 -26.16
CA VAL A 524 -6.07 4.15 -27.22
C VAL A 524 -4.67 4.76 -27.25
N GLY A 525 -4.13 5.11 -26.09
CA GLY A 525 -2.83 5.73 -26.01
C GLY A 525 -2.35 6.00 -24.59
N CYS A 526 -1.33 6.84 -24.41
CA CYS A 526 -0.71 7.06 -23.11
C CYS A 526 -1.58 7.89 -22.15
N HIS A 527 -2.44 7.21 -21.37
CA HIS A 527 -3.43 7.80 -20.46
C HIS A 527 -4.43 8.69 -21.22
N GLU A 528 -5.16 8.09 -22.16
CA GLU A 528 -6.23 8.73 -22.92
C GLU A 528 -7.33 9.37 -22.04
N VAL A 529 -8.00 10.39 -22.59
CA VAL A 529 -9.14 11.02 -21.93
C VAL A 529 -10.37 10.14 -22.13
N ARG A 530 -10.83 9.50 -21.05
CA ARG A 530 -11.92 8.52 -21.05
C ARG A 530 -13.32 9.10 -21.27
N THR A 531 -13.46 10.42 -21.36
CA THR A 531 -14.73 11.11 -21.65
C THR A 531 -14.90 11.46 -23.12
N HIS A 532 -13.90 11.20 -23.96
CA HIS A 532 -14.03 11.45 -25.39
C HIS A 532 -14.91 10.38 -26.04
N SER A 533 -15.73 10.80 -27.00
CA SER A 533 -16.43 9.90 -27.90
C SER A 533 -15.44 8.94 -28.57
N PRO A 534 -15.88 7.73 -28.98
CA PRO A 534 -15.02 6.80 -29.73
C PRO A 534 -14.34 7.55 -30.87
N HIS A 535 -13.01 7.64 -30.82
CA HIS A 535 -12.22 8.17 -31.92
C HIS A 535 -12.27 7.15 -33.07
N VAL A 536 -12.06 7.62 -34.30
CA VAL A 536 -12.02 6.74 -35.47
C VAL A 536 -10.78 5.86 -35.32
N VAL A 537 -11.00 4.63 -34.86
CA VAL A 537 -9.94 3.63 -34.75
C VAL A 537 -9.43 3.32 -36.14
N ARG A 538 -8.14 3.54 -36.37
CA ARG A 538 -7.51 3.14 -37.62
C ARG A 538 -7.63 1.63 -37.77
N THR A 539 -8.30 1.15 -38.81
CA THR A 539 -8.46 -0.29 -39.06
C THR A 539 -7.19 -0.95 -39.61
N ASP A 540 -6.15 -0.16 -39.92
CA ASP A 540 -4.94 -0.59 -40.62
C ASP A 540 -3.66 -0.52 -39.76
N LEU A 541 -3.79 -0.55 -38.43
CA LEU A 541 -2.66 -0.46 -37.48
C LEU A 541 -1.52 -1.37 -37.90
N MET A 542 -0.31 -0.81 -38.00
CA MET A 542 0.87 -1.54 -38.44
C MET A 542 1.18 -2.73 -37.52
N ALA A 543 0.97 -2.58 -36.21
CA ALA A 543 1.27 -3.62 -35.23
C ALA A 543 0.36 -4.86 -35.36
N LEU A 544 -0.84 -4.71 -35.93
CA LEU A 544 -1.78 -5.81 -36.16
C LEU A 544 -1.54 -6.58 -37.47
N ARG A 545 -0.58 -6.14 -38.30
CA ARG A 545 -0.20 -6.84 -39.54
C ARG A 545 0.62 -8.10 -39.29
N ARG A 546 1.02 -8.34 -38.03
CA ARG A 546 1.76 -9.52 -37.58
C ARG A 546 1.24 -10.01 -36.22
N PRO A 547 1.57 -11.25 -35.82
CA PRO A 547 1.27 -11.74 -34.48
C PRO A 547 1.85 -10.85 -33.39
N ALA A 548 1.29 -10.96 -32.18
CA ALA A 548 1.75 -10.20 -31.02
C ALA A 548 3.24 -10.45 -30.77
N ASP A 549 4.00 -9.38 -30.58
CA ASP A 549 5.41 -9.46 -30.23
C ASP A 549 5.57 -10.07 -28.83
N LYS A 550 6.61 -10.89 -28.65
CA LYS A 550 7.04 -11.33 -27.32
C LYS A 550 7.96 -10.28 -26.72
N ILE A 551 7.89 -10.08 -25.40
CA ILE A 551 8.82 -9.22 -24.68
C ILE A 551 10.25 -9.72 -24.90
N GLN A 552 11.12 -8.85 -25.41
CA GLN A 552 12.53 -9.15 -25.62
C GLN A 552 13.31 -8.83 -24.35
N PRO A 553 13.94 -9.82 -23.68
CA PRO A 553 14.72 -9.55 -22.48
C PRO A 553 15.91 -8.64 -22.77
N ILE A 554 16.20 -7.71 -21.86
CA ILE A 554 17.45 -6.95 -21.90
C ILE A 554 18.55 -7.81 -21.28
N LEU A 555 19.44 -8.33 -22.12
CA LEU A 555 20.54 -9.18 -21.67
C LEU A 555 21.67 -8.38 -20.99
N ASP A 556 22.50 -9.11 -20.25
CA ASP A 556 23.72 -8.66 -19.55
C ASP A 556 23.50 -7.74 -18.34
N VAL A 557 22.28 -7.30 -18.08
CA VAL A 557 21.94 -6.47 -16.92
C VAL A 557 21.09 -7.30 -15.94
N PRO A 558 21.31 -7.20 -14.61
CA PRO A 558 20.42 -7.81 -13.64
C PRO A 558 18.97 -7.37 -13.83
N LYS A 559 18.02 -8.30 -13.70
CA LYS A 559 16.60 -7.97 -13.79
C LYS A 559 16.13 -7.01 -12.68
N VAL A 560 16.74 -7.12 -11.50
CA VAL A 560 16.52 -6.22 -10.37
C VAL A 560 17.86 -5.57 -10.02
N LEU A 561 17.93 -4.26 -10.20
CA LEU A 561 19.15 -3.49 -10.00
C LEU A 561 19.37 -3.15 -8.53
N ASP A 562 20.63 -3.16 -8.13
CA ASP A 562 21.12 -2.96 -6.77
C ASP A 562 22.24 -1.93 -6.81
N PHE A 563 22.13 -0.83 -6.05
CA PHE A 563 23.04 0.29 -6.17
C PHE A 563 24.48 -0.08 -5.76
N PRO A 564 24.74 -0.65 -4.58
CA PRO A 564 26.09 -1.11 -4.21
C PRO A 564 26.69 -2.10 -5.20
N ARG A 565 25.89 -3.05 -5.72
CA ARG A 565 26.39 -4.08 -6.65
C ARG A 565 26.63 -3.55 -8.07
N ASP A 566 25.70 -2.75 -8.60
CA ASP A 566 25.62 -2.46 -10.04
C ASP A 566 26.05 -1.04 -10.40
N ILE A 567 25.89 -0.08 -9.48
CA ILE A 567 26.09 1.36 -9.76
C ILE A 567 27.34 1.90 -9.10
N GLN A 568 27.61 1.53 -7.85
CA GLN A 568 28.83 1.96 -7.16
C GLN A 568 30.11 1.62 -7.95
N PRO A 569 30.27 0.42 -8.55
CA PRO A 569 31.48 0.12 -9.32
C PRO A 569 31.68 1.02 -10.55
N ILE A 570 30.60 1.58 -11.11
CA ILE A 570 30.67 2.55 -12.21
C ILE A 570 31.20 3.89 -11.66
N LEU A 571 30.69 4.33 -10.51
CA LEU A 571 31.14 5.55 -9.85
C LEU A 571 32.61 5.44 -9.41
N ASP A 572 33.02 4.28 -8.89
CA ASP A 572 34.40 4.03 -8.46
C ASP A 572 35.39 4.22 -9.61
N ARG A 573 35.04 3.72 -10.80
CA ARG A 573 35.88 3.78 -12.00
C ARG A 573 35.98 5.18 -12.59
N HIS A 574 34.86 5.91 -12.61
CA HIS A 574 34.73 7.13 -13.44
C HIS A 574 34.62 8.43 -12.63
N CYS A 575 34.29 8.36 -11.34
CA CYS A 575 33.94 9.54 -10.55
C CYS A 575 34.77 9.68 -9.28
N VAL A 576 35.03 8.59 -8.57
CA VAL A 576 35.64 8.62 -7.21
C VAL A 576 37.04 9.22 -7.22
N ALA A 577 37.82 9.09 -8.30
CA ALA A 577 39.15 9.69 -8.39
C ALA A 577 39.16 11.22 -8.15
N CYS A 578 38.07 11.92 -8.50
CA CYS A 578 37.90 13.37 -8.29
C CYS A 578 36.84 13.74 -7.23
N HIS A 579 36.04 12.76 -6.79
CA HIS A 579 34.93 12.94 -5.84
C HIS A 579 35.04 11.95 -4.67
N ASN A 580 35.99 12.19 -3.78
CA ASN A 580 36.28 11.38 -2.61
C ASN A 580 36.63 12.29 -1.41
N PRO A 581 36.81 11.77 -0.17
CA PRO A 581 36.97 12.66 0.98
C PRO A 581 38.24 13.53 0.92
N ASP A 582 39.27 13.14 0.16
CA ASP A 582 40.52 13.87 0.03
C ASP A 582 40.56 14.80 -1.19
N ARG A 583 39.88 14.43 -2.27
CA ARG A 583 39.70 15.24 -3.47
C ARG A 583 38.21 15.43 -3.70
N ARG A 584 37.69 16.56 -3.24
CA ARG A 584 36.25 16.90 -3.24
C ARG A 584 35.90 17.91 -4.33
N GLU A 585 36.25 17.61 -5.58
CA GLU A 585 35.82 18.47 -6.70
C GLU A 585 34.28 18.53 -6.73
N GLY A 586 33.72 19.68 -7.09
CA GLY A 586 32.27 19.91 -6.96
C GLY A 586 31.73 19.90 -5.52
N LYS A 587 32.61 19.82 -4.50
CA LYS A 587 32.30 19.75 -3.06
C LYS A 587 31.49 18.51 -2.65
N ILE A 588 31.66 17.40 -3.36
CA ILE A 588 30.93 16.14 -3.11
C ILE A 588 31.88 14.96 -2.86
N ASP A 589 31.31 13.88 -2.34
CA ASP A 589 31.96 12.59 -2.13
C ASP A 589 31.05 11.49 -2.72
N LEU A 590 31.59 10.67 -3.61
CA LEU A 590 30.90 9.59 -4.31
C LEU A 590 31.47 8.21 -3.98
N THR A 591 32.23 8.10 -2.89
CA THR A 591 32.72 6.81 -2.40
C THR A 591 31.58 5.90 -1.95
N GLY A 592 31.79 4.59 -2.09
CA GLY A 592 30.88 3.55 -1.61
C GLY A 592 30.88 3.39 -0.08
N ASP A 593 31.59 4.26 0.63
CA ASP A 593 31.75 4.17 2.08
C ASP A 593 30.41 4.24 2.82
N HIS A 594 30.33 3.53 3.94
CA HIS A 594 29.11 3.33 4.69
C HIS A 594 28.80 4.53 5.59
N THR A 595 27.53 4.95 5.57
CA THR A 595 26.92 5.80 6.61
C THR A 595 26.07 4.94 7.53
N ALA A 596 25.30 5.57 8.42
CA ALA A 596 24.36 4.87 9.30
C ALA A 596 23.32 3.99 8.58
N ARG A 597 22.97 4.29 7.32
CA ARG A 597 21.90 3.57 6.58
C ARG A 597 22.19 3.30 5.10
N TYR A 598 22.91 4.19 4.42
CA TYR A 598 23.23 4.13 2.99
C TYR A 598 24.72 4.34 2.74
N SER A 599 25.21 4.18 1.52
CA SER A 599 26.54 4.68 1.15
C SER A 599 26.56 6.20 1.06
N ILE A 600 27.74 6.81 1.21
CA ILE A 600 27.95 8.25 1.03
C ILE A 600 27.53 8.68 -0.38
N SER A 601 27.91 7.93 -1.40
CA SER A 601 27.55 8.18 -2.80
C SER A 601 26.05 8.24 -3.05
N TYR A 602 25.27 7.30 -2.50
CA TYR A 602 23.83 7.26 -2.67
C TYR A 602 23.21 8.51 -2.02
N TRP A 603 23.58 8.82 -0.78
CA TRP A 603 23.17 10.07 -0.13
C TRP A 603 23.51 11.30 -0.97
N THR A 604 24.75 11.41 -1.46
CA THR A 604 25.21 12.53 -2.28
C THR A 604 24.36 12.68 -3.54
N ILE A 605 24.11 11.59 -4.27
CA ILE A 605 23.24 11.58 -5.46
C ILE A 605 21.87 12.17 -5.14
N ARG A 606 21.31 11.79 -3.98
CA ARG A 606 19.96 12.21 -3.55
C ARG A 606 19.89 13.65 -3.07
N VAL A 607 20.86 14.10 -2.27
CA VAL A 607 20.93 15.47 -1.74
C VAL A 607 21.24 16.48 -2.84
N HIS A 608 22.02 16.08 -3.86
CA HIS A 608 22.37 16.93 -5.00
C HIS A 608 21.41 16.82 -6.19
N ASN A 609 20.30 16.09 -6.06
CA ASN A 609 19.28 15.90 -7.11
C ASN A 609 19.92 15.44 -8.44
N LEU A 610 20.79 14.43 -8.39
CA LEU A 610 21.41 13.89 -9.60
C LEU A 610 20.46 12.94 -10.35
N VAL A 611 19.47 12.37 -9.66
CA VAL A 611 18.43 11.48 -10.22
C VAL A 611 17.03 12.08 -10.06
N SER A 612 16.12 11.72 -10.98
CA SER A 612 14.70 12.08 -10.97
C SER A 612 13.82 10.84 -10.90
N ASP A 613 13.27 10.55 -9.72
CA ASP A 613 12.61 9.27 -9.38
C ASP A 613 11.21 9.43 -8.76
N GLY A 614 10.60 10.61 -8.80
CA GLY A 614 9.18 10.83 -8.48
C GLY A 614 8.84 11.32 -7.09
N ARG A 615 9.80 11.28 -6.17
CA ARG A 615 9.76 11.99 -4.88
C ARG A 615 8.49 11.79 -4.02
N ASN A 616 7.76 10.68 -4.17
CA ASN A 616 6.51 10.40 -3.45
C ASN A 616 5.49 11.56 -3.54
N GLU A 617 5.45 12.24 -4.68
CA GLU A 617 4.63 13.44 -4.88
C GLU A 617 3.13 13.10 -5.13
N PRO A 618 2.18 13.97 -4.73
CA PRO A 618 0.75 13.80 -4.98
C PRO A 618 0.37 14.09 -6.45
N ARG A 619 1.18 13.63 -7.39
CA ARG A 619 1.10 13.99 -8.82
C ARG A 619 1.27 12.74 -9.66
N GLY A 620 0.30 12.48 -10.54
CA GLY A 620 0.40 11.45 -11.58
C GLY A 620 0.57 12.03 -12.98
N ASN A 621 0.74 11.14 -13.97
CA ASN A 621 0.79 11.46 -15.40
C ASN A 621 1.67 12.69 -15.75
N ARG A 622 2.97 12.61 -15.44
CA ARG A 622 3.90 13.73 -15.67
C ARG A 622 4.10 14.00 -17.17
N PRO A 623 4.50 15.24 -17.55
CA PRO A 623 4.85 15.57 -18.93
C PRO A 623 6.02 14.74 -19.46
N PRO A 624 6.20 14.65 -20.79
CA PRO A 624 7.29 13.91 -21.40
C PRO A 624 8.65 14.52 -21.01
N TYR A 625 9.69 13.69 -20.94
CA TYR A 625 11.07 14.05 -20.58
C TYR A 625 11.25 14.73 -19.20
N SER A 626 10.21 14.79 -18.37
CA SER A 626 10.25 15.46 -17.06
C SER A 626 10.58 14.53 -15.88
N TYR A 627 10.85 13.26 -16.16
CA TYR A 627 11.03 12.20 -15.18
C TYR A 627 12.04 11.16 -15.71
N GLY A 628 12.64 10.35 -14.82
CA GLY A 628 13.45 9.20 -15.21
C GLY A 628 14.82 9.58 -15.77
N SER A 629 15.35 8.73 -16.66
CA SER A 629 16.65 8.92 -17.29
C SER A 629 16.75 10.26 -18.04
N ALA A 630 15.68 10.72 -18.69
CA ALA A 630 15.64 12.00 -19.39
C ALA A 630 15.88 13.22 -18.50
N ALA A 631 15.28 13.23 -17.31
CA ALA A 631 15.34 14.37 -16.39
C ALA A 631 16.53 14.29 -15.42
N SER A 632 17.26 13.17 -15.40
CA SER A 632 18.34 12.93 -14.45
C SER A 632 19.62 13.65 -14.87
N ARG A 633 20.12 14.54 -14.00
CA ARG A 633 21.37 15.28 -14.24
C ARG A 633 22.58 14.35 -14.35
N LEU A 634 22.55 13.21 -13.67
CA LEU A 634 23.61 12.21 -13.74
C LEU A 634 23.82 11.72 -15.19
N MET A 635 22.75 11.54 -15.97
CA MET A 635 22.85 11.13 -17.38
C MET A 635 23.59 12.15 -18.24
N LYS A 636 23.46 13.44 -17.93
CA LYS A 636 24.20 14.52 -18.62
C LYS A 636 25.66 14.59 -18.20
N LEU A 637 25.99 14.17 -16.97
CA LEU A 637 27.36 14.19 -16.47
C LEU A 637 28.20 13.02 -17.00
N VAL A 638 27.59 12.04 -17.65
CA VAL A 638 28.27 10.84 -18.15
C VAL A 638 28.31 10.75 -19.68
N ASP A 639 27.88 11.80 -20.38
CA ASP A 639 27.78 11.85 -21.84
C ASP A 639 29.10 12.28 -22.55
N GLY A 640 30.14 12.56 -21.76
CA GLY A 640 31.43 13.08 -22.23
C GLY A 640 31.64 14.58 -21.98
N SER A 641 30.58 15.35 -21.69
CA SER A 641 30.66 16.81 -21.46
C SER A 641 31.32 17.18 -20.14
N HIS A 642 31.25 16.29 -19.14
CA HIS A 642 31.86 16.50 -17.83
C HIS A 642 33.30 15.97 -17.82
N TYR A 643 34.25 16.84 -18.16
CA TYR A 643 35.69 16.53 -18.14
C TYR A 643 36.07 15.25 -18.92
N GLY A 644 35.34 14.95 -20.00
CA GLY A 644 35.60 13.77 -20.84
C GLY A 644 35.11 12.44 -20.26
N VAL A 645 34.42 12.43 -19.11
CA VAL A 645 33.84 11.21 -18.54
C VAL A 645 32.77 10.66 -19.48
N LYS A 646 33.03 9.48 -20.03
CA LYS A 646 32.13 8.77 -20.93
C LYS A 646 32.07 7.30 -20.56
N LEU A 647 30.88 6.82 -20.25
CA LEU A 647 30.65 5.42 -19.90
C LEU A 647 30.68 4.51 -21.14
N SER A 648 31.03 3.24 -20.92
CA SER A 648 30.82 2.20 -21.92
C SER A 648 29.31 1.99 -22.18
N PRO A 649 28.91 1.42 -23.34
CA PRO A 649 27.50 1.14 -23.62
C PRO A 649 26.81 0.30 -22.55
N PHE A 650 27.53 -0.66 -21.96
CA PHE A 650 27.02 -1.50 -20.88
C PHE A 650 26.76 -0.68 -19.60
N GLU A 651 27.74 0.11 -19.15
CA GLU A 651 27.61 0.94 -17.95
C GLU A 651 26.50 1.99 -18.09
N LEU A 652 26.39 2.62 -19.27
CA LEU A 652 25.34 3.59 -19.56
C LEU A 652 23.95 2.93 -19.53
N LYS A 653 23.82 1.73 -20.12
CA LYS A 653 22.59 0.94 -20.08
C LYS A 653 22.19 0.58 -18.65
N THR A 654 23.13 0.12 -17.82
CA THR A 654 22.91 -0.23 -16.41
C THR A 654 22.50 0.98 -15.59
N LEU A 655 23.20 2.11 -15.73
CA LEU A 655 22.89 3.35 -15.02
C LEU A 655 21.52 3.90 -15.39
N ARG A 656 21.20 3.93 -16.69
CA ARG A 656 19.89 4.33 -17.20
C ARG A 656 18.78 3.47 -16.61
N LEU A 657 18.90 2.14 -16.71
CA LEU A 657 17.88 1.22 -16.23
C LEU A 657 17.68 1.36 -14.73
N TRP A 658 18.74 1.59 -13.94
CA TRP A 658 18.61 1.80 -12.50
C TRP A 658 17.77 3.04 -12.17
N ILE A 659 17.97 4.14 -12.92
CA ILE A 659 17.14 5.35 -12.81
C ILE A 659 15.70 5.04 -13.21
N ASP A 660 15.51 4.37 -14.36
CA ASP A 660 14.19 4.02 -14.89
C ASP A 660 13.48 2.92 -14.09
N THR A 661 14.16 2.26 -13.14
CA THR A 661 13.57 1.41 -12.10
C THR A 661 13.51 2.11 -10.73
N SER A 662 13.42 3.44 -10.72
CA SER A 662 13.20 4.29 -9.55
C SER A 662 14.39 4.42 -8.58
N ALA A 663 15.61 4.15 -9.05
CA ALA A 663 16.87 4.42 -8.35
C ALA A 663 16.94 3.87 -6.92
N CYS A 664 16.51 2.62 -6.72
CA CYS A 664 16.55 1.93 -5.43
C CYS A 664 17.98 1.71 -4.93
N TYR A 665 18.16 1.67 -3.60
CA TYR A 665 19.44 1.37 -2.98
C TYR A 665 19.70 -0.15 -2.93
N PRO A 666 18.98 -0.97 -2.14
CA PRO A 666 19.04 -2.41 -2.26
C PRO A 666 18.23 -2.88 -3.48
N GLY A 667 18.66 -3.97 -4.10
CA GLY A 667 17.87 -4.76 -5.07
C GLY A 667 17.13 -5.94 -4.44
N THR A 668 16.95 -5.94 -3.11
CA THR A 668 16.34 -7.02 -2.32
C THR A 668 15.50 -6.46 -1.18
N TYR A 669 14.39 -7.13 -0.83
CA TYR A 669 13.60 -6.77 0.35
C TYR A 669 14.15 -7.34 1.65
N ALA A 670 15.12 -8.26 1.59
CA ALA A 670 15.79 -8.80 2.76
C ALA A 670 16.58 -7.72 3.54
N ALA A 671 16.90 -6.60 2.91
CA ALA A 671 17.52 -5.43 3.54
C ALA A 671 16.58 -4.67 4.49
N LEU A 672 15.26 -4.85 4.37
CA LEU A 672 14.29 -4.08 5.14
C LEU A 672 14.35 -4.42 6.64
N GLY A 673 14.15 -3.41 7.49
CA GLY A 673 14.18 -3.59 8.95
C GLY A 673 15.55 -4.03 9.47
N CYS A 674 16.60 -3.87 8.66
CA CYS A 674 17.98 -4.18 9.00
C CYS A 674 18.84 -2.92 8.87
N GLY A 675 19.92 -2.84 9.64
CA GLY A 675 21.04 -2.01 9.23
C GLY A 675 20.91 -0.50 9.48
N TYR A 676 20.28 -0.07 10.57
CA TYR A 676 20.36 1.33 11.02
C TYR A 676 21.31 1.49 12.21
N TYR A 677 22.44 2.18 11.98
CA TYR A 677 23.49 2.37 12.98
C TYR A 677 23.71 3.87 13.24
N PRO A 678 22.82 4.53 13.99
CA PRO A 678 22.89 5.97 14.23
C PRO A 678 24.17 6.36 14.98
N VAL A 679 24.72 7.53 14.66
CA VAL A 679 25.89 8.10 15.33
C VAL A 679 25.43 9.00 16.47
N ASN A 680 25.79 8.66 17.71
CA ASN A 680 25.43 9.43 18.91
C ASN A 680 26.37 10.63 19.09
N LEU A 681 26.24 11.62 18.22
CA LEU A 681 27.11 12.80 18.19
C LEU A 681 26.95 13.66 19.47
N PRO A 682 28.04 14.29 19.97
CA PRO A 682 28.00 15.13 21.17
C PRO A 682 27.38 16.51 20.86
N TRP A 683 26.07 16.56 20.66
CA TRP A 683 25.36 17.75 20.17
C TRP A 683 25.52 19.00 21.03
N GLY A 684 25.62 18.86 22.36
CA GLY A 684 25.88 19.99 23.25
C GLY A 684 27.20 20.68 22.94
N ASP A 685 28.27 19.88 22.82
CA ASP A 685 29.62 20.37 22.54
C ASP A 685 29.73 20.93 21.11
N LEU A 686 29.17 20.22 20.12
CA LEU A 686 29.12 20.68 18.73
C LEU A 686 28.30 21.97 18.58
N GLY A 687 27.20 22.10 19.32
CA GLY A 687 26.40 23.32 19.38
C GLY A 687 27.18 24.51 19.93
N GLN A 688 27.99 24.31 20.97
CA GLN A 688 28.83 25.38 21.53
C GLN A 688 29.94 25.80 20.56
N ARG A 689 30.58 24.85 19.87
CA ARG A 689 31.75 25.13 19.01
C ARG A 689 31.40 25.56 17.60
N CYS A 690 30.37 24.96 17.00
CA CYS A 690 29.97 25.19 15.61
C CYS A 690 28.69 26.04 15.49
N GLY A 691 28.09 26.43 16.61
CA GLY A 691 26.76 27.00 16.65
C GLY A 691 26.62 28.38 16.03
N SER A 692 27.68 29.18 16.03
CA SER A 692 27.67 30.49 15.37
C SER A 692 27.38 30.41 13.86
N CYS A 693 27.72 29.28 13.22
CA CYS A 693 27.51 29.06 11.79
C CYS A 693 26.30 28.14 11.50
N HIS A 694 25.96 27.24 12.41
CA HIS A 694 25.03 26.14 12.13
C HIS A 694 23.80 26.11 13.04
N ILE A 695 23.68 26.91 14.11
CA ILE A 695 22.45 26.90 14.91
C ILE A 695 21.39 27.79 14.23
N LYS A 696 20.18 27.25 14.11
CA LYS A 696 18.97 28.04 13.82
C LYS A 696 18.00 27.92 14.97
N GLU A 697 17.26 29.00 15.20
CA GLU A 697 16.09 28.96 16.07
C GLU A 697 14.94 28.30 15.29
N VAL A 698 14.41 27.22 15.87
CA VAL A 698 13.29 26.46 15.33
C VAL A 698 12.18 26.49 16.36
N THR A 699 11.00 26.92 15.94
CA THR A 699 9.81 26.87 16.79
C THR A 699 9.29 25.44 16.84
N THR A 700 9.37 24.83 18.02
CA THR A 700 8.76 23.54 18.35
C THR A 700 7.39 23.78 19.01
N PRO A 701 6.50 22.76 19.09
CA PRO A 701 5.26 22.85 19.87
C PRO A 701 5.47 23.30 21.31
N GLU A 702 6.65 23.05 21.87
CA GLU A 702 7.07 23.40 23.23
C GLU A 702 7.72 24.80 23.33
N GLY A 703 7.87 25.52 22.21
CA GLY A 703 8.45 26.87 22.12
C GLY A 703 9.67 26.98 21.19
N PRO A 704 10.30 28.16 21.10
CA PRO A 704 11.51 28.35 20.29
C PRO A 704 12.69 27.60 20.89
N THR A 705 13.39 26.79 20.08
CA THR A 705 14.59 26.06 20.48
C THR A 705 15.73 26.31 19.49
N LYS A 706 16.96 26.39 19.98
CA LYS A 706 18.17 26.53 19.15
C LYS A 706 18.69 25.15 18.77
N THR A 707 18.63 24.81 17.48
CA THR A 707 19.03 23.49 16.97
C THR A 707 20.13 23.62 15.92
N PRO A 708 21.18 22.79 15.95
CA PRO A 708 22.14 22.69 14.85
C PRO A 708 21.44 22.24 13.55
N VAL A 709 21.45 23.11 12.55
CA VAL A 709 20.99 22.88 11.18
C VAL A 709 22.21 22.95 10.26
N PHE A 710 22.76 21.79 9.92
CA PHE A 710 23.73 21.70 8.84
C PHE A 710 22.96 21.64 7.51
N ASN A 711 23.45 22.34 6.49
CA ASN A 711 22.76 22.44 5.20
C ASN A 711 22.62 21.06 4.54
N GLY A 712 21.38 20.56 4.39
CA GLY A 712 21.15 19.23 3.82
C GLY A 712 19.69 18.76 3.74
N GLY A 713 18.70 19.63 3.57
CA GLY A 713 17.37 19.35 2.97
C GLY A 713 16.42 18.27 3.55
N PHE A 714 16.85 17.31 4.38
CA PHE A 714 16.02 16.23 4.91
C PHE A 714 16.03 16.24 6.46
N PRO A 715 14.90 15.98 7.13
CA PRO A 715 14.91 15.76 8.58
C PRO A 715 15.78 14.53 8.89
N GLY A 716 16.90 14.70 9.60
CA GLY A 716 17.92 13.65 9.84
C GLY A 716 19.25 13.79 9.07
N ALA A 717 19.45 14.91 8.34
CA ALA A 717 20.49 15.21 7.33
C ALA A 717 22.00 15.04 7.68
N LEU A 718 22.39 14.37 8.76
CA LEU A 718 23.78 14.35 9.22
C LEU A 718 24.47 12.99 9.08
N GLU A 719 23.70 11.93 8.82
CA GLU A 719 24.22 10.60 8.48
C GLU A 719 25.30 10.62 7.39
N PRO A 720 25.13 11.31 6.24
CA PRO A 720 26.18 11.35 5.21
C PRO A 720 27.44 12.11 5.62
N LEU A 721 27.43 12.82 6.75
CA LEU A 721 28.62 13.54 7.24
C LEU A 721 29.54 12.64 8.07
N CYS A 722 29.06 11.45 8.47
CA CYS A 722 29.80 10.46 9.25
C CYS A 722 30.14 9.27 8.36
N ASN A 723 31.43 9.12 8.08
CA ASN A 723 31.97 8.00 7.32
C ASN A 723 32.30 6.87 8.30
N LEU A 724 31.60 5.75 8.21
CA LEU A 724 31.77 4.61 9.11
C LEU A 724 32.84 3.63 8.64
N ASP A 725 33.34 3.73 7.42
CA ASP A 725 34.49 2.92 6.98
C ASP A 725 35.82 3.60 7.31
N ARG A 726 35.85 4.92 7.21
CA ARG A 726 37.00 5.78 7.51
C ARG A 726 36.60 6.93 8.45
N PRO A 727 36.42 6.67 9.76
CA PRO A 727 35.93 7.64 10.74
C PRO A 727 36.61 9.00 10.70
N GLU A 728 37.93 9.04 10.58
CA GLU A 728 38.76 10.25 10.50
C GLU A 728 38.52 11.07 9.24
N LYS A 729 38.00 10.45 8.18
CA LYS A 729 37.63 11.11 6.92
C LYS A 729 36.24 11.73 6.94
N SER A 730 35.48 11.53 8.01
CA SER A 730 34.13 12.09 8.18
C SER A 730 34.10 13.60 7.95
N PHE A 731 33.16 14.06 7.14
CA PHE A 731 33.01 15.49 6.83
C PHE A 731 32.73 16.31 8.09
N ILE A 732 31.97 15.76 9.05
CA ILE A 732 31.65 16.45 10.31
C ILE A 732 32.89 16.72 11.17
N LEU A 733 33.97 15.93 11.01
CA LEU A 733 35.26 16.15 11.67
C LEU A 733 36.16 17.08 10.86
N ARG A 734 36.23 16.87 9.54
CA ARG A 734 37.18 17.57 8.68
C ARG A 734 36.75 18.97 8.30
N ALA A 735 35.45 19.24 8.17
CA ALA A 735 34.93 20.58 7.87
C ALA A 735 35.41 21.65 8.88
N PRO A 736 35.28 21.46 10.20
CA PRO A 736 35.75 22.43 11.20
C PRO A 736 37.27 22.41 11.50
N LEU A 737 38.00 21.38 11.05
CA LEU A 737 39.43 21.22 11.34
C LEU A 737 40.31 22.11 10.43
N ALA A 738 41.38 22.67 10.99
CA ALA A 738 42.37 23.48 10.27
C ALA A 738 43.01 22.73 9.09
N LYS A 739 43.30 23.43 8.00
CA LYS A 739 43.99 22.84 6.84
C LYS A 739 45.38 22.31 7.19
N SER A 740 46.10 22.99 8.08
CA SER A 740 47.42 22.56 8.59
C SER A 740 47.37 21.22 9.33
N ALA A 741 46.21 20.83 9.86
CA ALA A 741 45.97 19.57 10.53
C ALA A 741 45.26 18.53 9.64
N GLY A 742 45.22 18.73 8.32
CA GLY A 742 44.56 17.82 7.36
C GLY A 742 43.04 18.00 7.24
N GLY A 743 42.50 19.05 7.87
CA GLY A 743 41.11 19.46 7.74
C GLY A 743 40.81 20.25 6.47
N LEU A 744 39.55 20.65 6.31
CA LEU A 744 39.05 21.40 5.15
C LEU A 744 38.89 22.89 5.45
N GLU A 745 38.80 23.27 6.73
CA GLU A 745 38.48 24.63 7.18
C GLU A 745 37.26 25.22 6.44
N ALA A 746 36.24 24.37 6.22
CA ALA A 746 35.07 24.69 5.42
C ALA A 746 34.15 25.73 6.08
N CYS A 747 34.36 26.00 7.38
CA CYS A 747 33.65 27.02 8.16
C CYS A 747 34.18 28.44 7.95
N GLY A 748 35.19 28.64 7.10
CA GLY A 748 35.83 29.95 6.83
C GLY A 748 36.98 30.30 7.78
N GLN A 749 37.03 29.66 8.96
CA GLN A 749 38.16 29.64 9.88
C GLN A 749 38.19 28.30 10.61
N ALA A 750 39.36 27.91 11.14
CA ALA A 750 39.50 26.68 11.90
C ALA A 750 38.72 26.78 13.22
N VAL A 751 37.80 25.84 13.44
CA VAL A 751 37.12 25.66 14.74
C VAL A 751 37.95 24.74 15.62
N PHE A 752 38.57 23.72 15.04
CA PHE A 752 39.56 22.85 15.69
C PHE A 752 40.94 23.13 15.11
N ALA A 753 41.90 23.50 15.96
CA ALA A 753 43.27 23.77 15.52
C ALA A 753 43.99 22.49 15.06
N ASP A 754 43.74 21.38 15.77
CA ASP A 754 44.29 20.06 15.48
C ASP A 754 43.33 18.96 15.96
N THR A 755 43.74 17.70 15.76
CA THR A 755 42.93 16.53 16.11
C THR A 755 42.86 16.25 17.61
N ASN A 756 43.65 16.90 18.47
CA ASN A 756 43.61 16.73 19.92
C ASN A 756 42.48 17.54 20.58
N ASP A 757 41.73 18.34 19.81
CA ASP A 757 40.58 19.07 20.35
C ASP A 757 39.59 18.11 21.05
N PRO A 758 39.17 18.40 22.29
CA PRO A 758 38.29 17.50 23.04
C PRO A 758 36.96 17.20 22.32
N VAL A 759 36.41 18.16 21.59
CA VAL A 759 35.15 17.98 20.84
C VAL A 759 35.38 17.16 19.58
N TYR A 760 36.52 17.33 18.91
CA TYR A 760 36.94 16.47 17.80
C TYR A 760 37.04 15.01 18.28
N GLN A 761 37.76 14.75 19.37
CA GLN A 761 37.97 13.40 19.92
C GLN A 761 36.66 12.72 20.35
N LYS A 762 35.77 13.45 21.04
CA LYS A 762 34.44 12.92 21.39
C LYS A 762 33.61 12.58 20.16
N THR A 763 33.66 13.43 19.13
CA THR A 763 32.93 13.22 17.88
C THR A 763 33.47 12.01 17.12
N LEU A 764 34.80 11.87 17.02
CA LEU A 764 35.45 10.71 16.42
C LEU A 764 35.10 9.43 17.17
N ALA A 765 35.14 9.44 18.50
CA ALA A 765 34.77 8.29 19.34
C ALA A 765 33.31 7.85 19.08
N ALA A 766 32.38 8.79 18.91
CA ALA A 766 30.99 8.46 18.58
C ALA A 766 30.85 7.81 17.19
N ILE A 767 31.66 8.22 16.22
CA ILE A 767 31.68 7.65 14.86
C ILE A 767 32.31 6.24 14.89
N VAL A 768 33.42 6.06 15.60
CA VAL A 768 34.07 4.76 15.81
C VAL A 768 33.14 3.78 16.53
N ASP A 769 32.35 4.23 17.50
CA ASP A 769 31.31 3.42 18.14
C ASP A 769 30.26 2.93 17.13
N ALA A 770 29.76 3.83 16.28
CA ALA A 770 28.80 3.47 15.24
C ALA A 770 29.40 2.53 14.19
N GLN A 771 30.66 2.74 13.79
CA GLN A 771 31.42 1.82 12.95
C GLN A 771 31.48 0.42 13.58
N ARG A 772 31.82 0.31 14.87
CA ARG A 772 31.87 -0.99 15.56
C ARG A 772 30.52 -1.70 15.51
N ARG A 773 29.43 -0.98 15.84
CA ARG A 773 28.06 -1.52 15.75
C ARG A 773 27.68 -1.94 14.32
N LEU A 774 28.09 -1.17 13.31
CA LEU A 774 27.92 -1.52 11.90
C LEU A 774 28.67 -2.81 11.54
N GLN A 775 29.91 -2.98 11.97
CA GLN A 775 30.70 -4.19 11.67
C GLN A 775 30.15 -5.44 12.38
N GLU A 776 29.60 -5.27 13.59
CA GLU A 776 28.95 -6.34 14.35
C GLU A 776 27.61 -6.76 13.74
N GLY A 777 26.72 -5.80 13.47
CA GLY A 777 25.37 -6.09 12.99
C GLY A 777 25.25 -6.24 11.47
N LYS A 778 26.15 -5.59 10.72
CA LYS A 778 26.25 -5.56 9.25
C LYS A 778 25.02 -4.95 8.54
N ARG A 779 25.21 -4.48 7.32
CA ARG A 779 24.15 -4.08 6.38
C ARG A 779 24.12 -5.04 5.19
N PHE A 780 23.06 -5.01 4.38
CA PHE A 780 22.90 -5.93 3.25
C PHE A 780 24.04 -5.84 2.21
N ASP A 781 24.69 -4.68 2.15
CA ASP A 781 25.83 -4.38 1.29
C ASP A 781 27.19 -4.76 1.92
N MET A 782 27.18 -5.50 3.04
CA MET A 782 28.38 -5.97 3.73
C MET A 782 28.50 -7.50 3.72
N PRO A 783 29.73 -8.05 3.60
CA PRO A 783 29.96 -9.49 3.65
C PRO A 783 29.46 -10.17 4.93
N GLY A 784 28.71 -11.25 4.75
CA GLY A 784 28.13 -12.03 5.84
C GLY A 784 26.94 -11.35 6.53
N PHE A 785 26.26 -10.44 5.82
CA PHE A 785 24.93 -9.98 6.20
C PHE A 785 23.95 -11.14 6.37
N ARG A 786 23.02 -10.98 7.30
CA ARG A 786 21.89 -11.87 7.50
C ARG A 786 20.60 -11.05 7.63
N PRO A 787 19.52 -11.41 6.90
CA PRO A 787 18.22 -10.77 7.07
C PRO A 787 17.70 -10.92 8.50
N ASN A 788 16.86 -9.99 8.94
CA ASN A 788 16.28 -10.07 10.28
C ASN A 788 15.33 -11.27 10.43
N ARG A 789 15.02 -11.61 11.70
CA ARG A 789 14.16 -12.74 12.05
C ARG A 789 12.74 -12.67 11.44
N HIS A 790 12.22 -11.48 11.17
CA HIS A 790 10.86 -11.30 10.66
C HIS A 790 10.78 -11.62 9.17
N TYR A 791 11.79 -11.23 8.38
CA TYR A 791 11.95 -11.69 7.00
C TYR A 791 12.09 -13.21 6.94
N ILE A 792 12.94 -13.78 7.79
CA ILE A 792 13.13 -15.24 7.86
C ILE A 792 11.80 -15.93 8.21
N ARG A 793 11.05 -15.43 9.19
CA ARG A 793 9.73 -15.96 9.57
C ARG A 793 8.76 -16.00 8.39
N GLU A 794 8.61 -14.90 7.64
CA GLU A 794 7.68 -14.88 6.50
C GLU A 794 8.16 -15.78 5.35
N MET A 795 9.47 -15.84 5.07
CA MET A 795 10.01 -16.76 4.07
C MET A 795 9.84 -18.23 4.46
N GLN A 796 9.97 -18.57 5.75
CA GLN A 796 9.67 -19.92 6.26
C GLN A 796 8.17 -20.24 6.16
N ARG A 797 7.32 -19.28 6.52
CA ARG A 797 5.86 -19.40 6.41
C ARG A 797 5.42 -19.63 4.97
N PHE A 798 6.03 -18.93 4.01
CA PHE A 798 5.71 -19.07 2.59
C PHE A 798 6.39 -20.26 1.93
N GLY A 799 7.31 -20.94 2.62
CA GLY A 799 7.97 -22.16 2.15
C GLY A 799 9.25 -21.95 1.32
N PHE A 800 9.83 -20.74 1.32
CA PHE A 800 11.08 -20.43 0.63
C PHE A 800 12.32 -20.59 1.52
N LEU A 801 12.12 -20.77 2.83
CA LEU A 801 13.19 -21.14 3.77
C LEU A 801 12.76 -22.33 4.64
N PRO A 802 13.71 -23.18 5.06
CA PRO A 802 13.41 -24.33 5.92
C PRO A 802 13.03 -23.87 7.34
N LYS A 803 12.08 -24.56 7.98
CA LYS A 803 11.59 -24.21 9.33
C LYS A 803 12.63 -24.40 10.43
N ASP A 804 13.59 -25.30 10.22
CA ASP A 804 14.68 -25.65 11.12
C ASP A 804 15.99 -24.88 10.84
N LEU A 805 15.92 -23.80 10.04
CA LEU A 805 17.07 -22.94 9.74
C LEU A 805 17.75 -22.44 11.03
N GLY A 806 19.01 -22.81 11.20
CA GLY A 806 19.84 -22.42 12.33
C GLY A 806 20.15 -20.92 12.35
N PRO A 807 20.54 -20.38 13.51
CA PRO A 807 20.84 -18.95 13.67
C PRO A 807 22.02 -18.47 12.81
N ASN A 808 22.93 -19.38 12.43
CA ASN A 808 24.15 -19.07 11.68
C ASN A 808 24.16 -19.64 10.25
N ASP A 809 23.11 -20.37 9.84
CA ASP A 809 23.07 -20.97 8.51
C ASP A 809 23.06 -19.89 7.43
N PRO A 810 23.89 -19.97 6.38
CA PRO A 810 23.93 -18.93 5.35
C PRO A 810 22.58 -18.83 4.62
N ILE A 811 22.18 -17.62 4.25
CA ILE A 811 20.99 -17.36 3.45
C ILE A 811 21.42 -16.61 2.19
N ASP A 812 21.17 -17.20 1.02
CA ASP A 812 21.20 -16.46 -0.25
C ASP A 812 19.87 -15.74 -0.43
N TYR A 813 19.77 -14.55 0.14
CA TYR A 813 18.54 -13.78 0.16
C TYR A 813 18.14 -13.22 -1.22
N TYR A 814 19.09 -13.05 -2.14
CA TYR A 814 18.75 -12.69 -3.52
C TYR A 814 18.06 -13.84 -4.24
N LYS A 815 18.55 -15.08 -4.04
CA LYS A 815 17.88 -16.28 -4.55
C LYS A 815 16.51 -16.48 -3.92
N VAL A 816 16.40 -16.34 -2.60
CA VAL A 816 15.11 -16.47 -1.88
C VAL A 816 14.09 -15.44 -2.36
N ASP A 817 14.46 -14.16 -2.46
CA ASP A 817 13.56 -13.13 -3.02
C ASP A 817 13.16 -13.47 -4.46
N ARG A 818 14.08 -14.00 -5.27
CA ARG A 818 13.77 -14.42 -6.64
C ARG A 818 12.75 -15.56 -6.69
N GLU A 819 12.96 -16.62 -5.93
CA GLU A 819 12.02 -17.74 -5.85
C GLU A 819 10.64 -17.26 -5.37
N TYR A 820 10.61 -16.36 -4.38
CA TYR A 820 9.38 -15.73 -3.91
C TYR A 820 8.68 -14.93 -5.04
N TRP A 821 9.39 -14.09 -5.78
CA TRP A 821 8.80 -13.29 -6.85
C TRP A 821 8.35 -14.10 -8.07
N ASP A 822 9.08 -15.17 -8.41
CA ASP A 822 8.76 -16.06 -9.51
C ASP A 822 7.57 -16.98 -9.17
N SER A 823 7.30 -17.23 -7.88
CA SER A 823 6.12 -17.98 -7.42
C SER A 823 4.78 -17.33 -7.79
N PHE A 824 4.79 -16.04 -8.12
CA PHE A 824 3.60 -15.31 -8.58
C PHE A 824 3.38 -15.40 -10.10
N LEU A 825 4.29 -16.00 -10.86
CA LEU A 825 4.09 -16.23 -12.28
C LEU A 825 2.97 -17.24 -12.47
N TYR A 826 1.94 -16.85 -13.24
CA TYR A 826 0.81 -17.71 -13.50
C TYR A 826 1.26 -19.00 -14.20
N GLN A 827 0.87 -20.14 -13.62
CA GLN A 827 1.10 -21.46 -14.20
C GLN A 827 -0.23 -21.95 -14.79
N PRO A 828 -0.31 -22.19 -16.10
CA PRO A 828 -1.51 -22.76 -16.72
C PRO A 828 -1.94 -24.06 -16.04
N LEU A 829 -3.25 -24.24 -15.91
CA LEU A 829 -3.78 -25.51 -15.42
C LEU A 829 -3.51 -26.59 -16.48
N ASN A 830 -2.80 -27.68 -16.10
CA ASN A 830 -2.61 -28.83 -16.97
C ASN A 830 -3.98 -29.48 -17.25
N THR A 831 -4.60 -29.12 -18.36
CA THR A 831 -5.88 -29.70 -18.82
C THR A 831 -5.75 -31.18 -19.21
N ALA A 832 -4.53 -31.72 -19.34
CA ALA A 832 -4.28 -33.13 -19.63
C ALA A 832 -4.68 -34.10 -18.50
N GLY A 833 -4.95 -33.62 -17.27
CA GLY A 833 -5.28 -34.48 -16.11
C GLY A 833 -6.77 -34.50 -15.71
N LEU A 834 -7.61 -33.66 -16.30
CA LEU A 834 -9.03 -33.50 -15.88
C LEU A 834 -10.01 -34.38 -16.69
N ALA A 835 -9.53 -35.18 -17.65
CA ALA A 835 -10.36 -36.09 -18.44
C ALA A 835 -10.63 -37.45 -17.76
N THR A 836 -10.10 -37.71 -16.57
CA THR A 836 -10.35 -38.98 -15.85
C THR A 836 -10.43 -38.76 -14.34
N LYS A 837 -11.61 -38.36 -13.87
CA LYS A 837 -12.22 -38.73 -12.58
C LYS A 837 -13.53 -37.95 -12.44
N GLU A 838 -14.55 -38.45 -13.13
CA GLU A 838 -15.95 -38.28 -12.73
C GLU A 838 -16.23 -39.06 -11.45
#